data_AF-A0A8H7EGD4-F1
#
_entry.id   AF-A0A8H7EGD4-F1
#
_cell.length_a   1.000
_cell.length_b   1.000
_cell.length_c   1.000
_cell.angle_alpha   90.00
_cell.angle_beta   90.00
_cell.angle_gamma   90.00
#
_symmetry.space_group_name_H-M   'P 1'
#
loop_
_entity.id
_entity.type
_entity.pdbx_description
1 polymer ?
#
loop_
_entity_poly.entity_id
_entity_poly.type
_entity_poly.pdbx_seq_one_letter_code
_entity_poly.pdbx_strand_id
1 'polypeptide(L)'
;MDHLPDIVPHARYLPSGHVVVVSIVAIAVFVIYKLLTRTDVPYIRGLPEIPGALPITGHLTQLGDDHATVCEKWWRQYGNSVFQIRLGNTRAVIVNSFEDCKKILVSNSQGLIDRPKLYTFHGLISSTQGFTIGSSPWDESCRNKRKAASTTLSKGMMKNYYDMFDLESYCILRDLHRDSKSGEVEVSIRPYIQRYALNTTLTLCYGIRMDAVYDDLLREILEVGSAISLLRSASENYQDYVPILRHLPNNEKNRRSKELRERRDKYLNELLDKVRGMIKNGTEKPCISAAILKDEETRLTGVEVSSICLSLVSGGFETIPGTLVSCIGSLSTPAGQIFQDRAYAEIRKMYPTDAALKKAWATDFEKETVPYLNAIVKEAGRYYTVSNMSLPRKTMGEVRWGDAVIPKGTMVLINAQAGNHDTDYWGPTAATFDPERWLTPPSSPDALHAPNSHANPPHLSFGAGSRSCPGALIASKLIYAALFRLLSLYRIEASVTNPPNTDYVDYNAIKSALVAIPRDFGASVYRVTNMLSLSTTHPSVFGSHTQLIAAISNMRLRFASGVIVAVASLAVSERAALSPKIFGVDPSGAPASFNPPEFAPALGGDGFDPENMADKALWDKYLKKGDHMMCLMEATDAGAGWLEKDPRKPPSAASKWTGDLRAELQKWFWHESQYDKGWECDFEGMGLKTTFEGLGLNSQSKYDDEGDPQAGSNDCYSIQHYDEYWVADPDDEWGQTIPIKDQKYKADGKEYTATAGVYQFAINHDGGLIAKNIESPRHAVLSPMSWGRSANPGELPAIEFASDVFWAYWVRDNPNVKNFRVYGAHNVINTDTTRLVARALKNVGTNKLSVWPGNVFNIGSEEFRVLIGSPIGATAGHLLAAHKAELGIKRITKVTVVKNEKSPFKNRRLQDDLHIFFSIGDVPSAEVTRPDEPVGVVNSRIASVRKRGKNVIRVHTVMA
;
A
#
# COMPACT_ATOMS: atom_id res chain seq x y z
N MET A 1 -62.70 9.61 -47.72
CA MET A 1 -61.54 8.84 -48.17
C MET A 1 -60.50 8.75 -47.07
N ASP A 2 -60.52 7.81 -46.14
CA ASP A 2 -61.53 6.97 -45.51
C ASP A 2 -60.77 6.30 -44.34
N HIS A 3 -61.47 6.03 -43.23
CA HIS A 3 -61.02 5.25 -42.06
C HIS A 3 -60.21 5.96 -40.96
N LEU A 4 -60.90 6.79 -40.18
CA LEU A 4 -60.70 6.82 -38.71
C LEU A 4 -61.92 6.13 -38.08
N PRO A 5 -61.76 5.09 -37.25
CA PRO A 5 -62.88 4.53 -36.52
C PRO A 5 -63.33 5.54 -35.43
N ASP A 6 -64.59 5.95 -35.50
CA ASP A 6 -65.28 6.70 -34.46
C ASP A 6 -65.28 5.92 -33.14
N ILE A 7 -64.43 6.29 -32.18
CA ILE A 7 -64.38 5.69 -30.82
C ILE A 7 -65.46 6.33 -29.90
N VAL A 8 -66.55 6.87 -30.46
CA VAL A 8 -67.62 7.49 -29.66
C VAL A 8 -69.00 6.97 -30.08
N PRO A 9 -69.32 5.69 -29.76
CA PRO A 9 -70.68 5.44 -29.27
C PRO A 9 -70.79 4.49 -28.05
N HIS A 10 -69.69 4.02 -27.44
CA HIS A 10 -69.76 3.12 -26.27
C HIS A 10 -69.67 3.79 -24.88
N ALA A 11 -69.45 5.11 -24.81
CA ALA A 11 -69.39 5.84 -23.55
C ALA A 11 -70.77 6.10 -22.89
N ARG A 12 -71.90 5.73 -23.53
CA ARG A 12 -73.26 6.00 -23.03
C ARG A 12 -73.89 4.89 -22.16
N TYR A 13 -73.20 3.78 -21.92
CA TYR A 13 -73.72 2.65 -21.12
C TYR A 13 -72.73 2.10 -20.09
N LEU A 14 -71.82 2.92 -19.55
CA LEU A 14 -71.14 2.55 -18.32
C LEU A 14 -72.09 2.80 -17.14
N PRO A 15 -72.47 1.79 -16.33
CA PRO A 15 -73.23 2.01 -15.11
C PRO A 15 -72.51 3.06 -14.27
N SER A 16 -73.22 4.03 -13.69
CA SER A 16 -72.63 5.15 -12.94
C SER A 16 -71.57 4.72 -11.91
N GLY A 17 -71.70 3.52 -11.33
CA GLY A 17 -70.70 2.92 -10.44
C GLY A 17 -69.33 2.62 -11.09
N HIS A 18 -69.26 2.26 -12.37
CA HIS A 18 -68.00 1.97 -13.06
C HIS A 18 -67.20 3.24 -13.36
N VAL A 19 -67.88 4.34 -13.68
CA VAL A 19 -67.25 5.66 -13.87
C VAL A 19 -66.62 6.13 -12.56
N VAL A 20 -67.33 5.97 -11.43
CA VAL A 20 -66.81 6.30 -10.09
C VAL A 20 -65.58 5.47 -9.74
N VAL A 21 -65.60 4.15 -9.99
CA VAL A 21 -64.44 3.28 -9.73
C VAL A 21 -63.24 3.67 -10.59
N VAL A 22 -63.42 3.90 -11.89
CA VAL A 22 -62.34 4.33 -12.80
C VAL A 22 -61.77 5.68 -12.37
N SER A 23 -62.62 6.65 -11.98
CA SER A 23 -62.15 7.94 -11.45
C SER A 23 -61.37 7.78 -10.14
N ILE A 24 -61.82 6.93 -9.21
CA ILE A 24 -61.10 6.67 -7.95
C ILE A 24 -59.75 6.03 -8.22
N VAL A 25 -59.69 5.02 -9.10
CA VAL A 25 -58.42 4.37 -9.49
C VAL A 25 -57.49 5.35 -10.18
N ALA A 26 -57.99 6.17 -11.10
CA ALA A 26 -57.18 7.19 -11.78
C ALA A 26 -56.63 8.24 -10.79
N ILE A 27 -57.45 8.70 -9.83
CA ILE A 27 -57.02 9.60 -8.77
C ILE A 27 -55.97 8.92 -7.88
N ALA A 28 -56.18 7.67 -7.47
CA ALA A 28 -55.24 6.92 -6.65
C ALA A 28 -53.90 6.73 -7.36
N VAL A 29 -53.91 6.32 -8.64
CA VAL A 29 -52.71 6.19 -9.47
C VAL A 29 -52.01 7.54 -9.64
N PHE A 30 -52.76 8.62 -9.88
CA PHE A 30 -52.20 9.97 -9.99
C PHE A 30 -51.56 10.44 -8.68
N VAL A 31 -52.21 10.20 -7.53
CA VAL A 31 -51.69 10.53 -6.20
C VAL A 31 -50.45 9.71 -5.90
N ILE A 32 -50.46 8.40 -6.15
CA ILE A 32 -49.30 7.52 -5.99
C ILE A 32 -48.16 8.02 -6.88
N TYR A 33 -48.41 8.27 -8.16
CA TYR A 33 -47.41 8.82 -9.08
C TYR A 33 -46.83 10.14 -8.57
N LYS A 34 -47.65 11.08 -8.10
CA LYS A 34 -47.17 12.35 -7.51
C LYS A 34 -46.35 12.15 -6.23
N LEU A 35 -46.71 11.19 -5.39
CA LEU A 35 -45.93 10.84 -4.20
C LEU A 35 -44.59 10.20 -4.56
N LEU A 36 -44.57 9.26 -5.52
CA LEU A 36 -43.37 8.57 -5.97
C LEU A 36 -42.44 9.47 -6.80
N THR A 37 -42.95 10.56 -7.37
CA THR A 37 -42.17 11.54 -8.14
C THR A 37 -41.77 12.79 -7.33
N ARG A 38 -42.20 12.88 -6.07
CA ARG A 38 -41.94 14.05 -5.21
C ARG A 38 -40.44 14.19 -4.92
N THR A 39 -39.95 15.41 -5.06
CA THR A 39 -38.59 15.80 -4.69
C THR A 39 -38.57 16.77 -3.50
N ASP A 40 -37.42 16.89 -2.86
CA ASP A 40 -37.11 17.84 -1.78
C ASP A 40 -37.27 19.30 -2.20
N VAL A 41 -36.90 19.62 -3.45
CA VAL A 41 -37.10 20.92 -4.09
C VAL A 41 -38.05 20.75 -5.28
N PRO A 42 -39.02 21.66 -5.50
CA PRO A 42 -39.91 21.60 -6.66
C PRO A 42 -39.14 21.83 -7.97
N TYR A 43 -39.82 21.55 -9.09
CA TYR A 43 -39.28 21.82 -10.43
C TYR A 43 -38.79 23.28 -10.56
N ILE A 44 -37.56 23.45 -11.04
CA ILE A 44 -36.93 24.77 -11.18
C ILE A 44 -37.27 25.33 -12.55
N ARG A 45 -38.10 26.38 -12.60
CA ARG A 45 -38.44 27.05 -13.87
C ARG A 45 -37.21 27.72 -14.46
N GLY A 46 -37.09 27.68 -15.79
CA GLY A 46 -35.95 28.25 -16.52
C GLY A 46 -34.74 27.31 -16.65
N LEU A 47 -34.75 26.13 -16.04
CA LEU A 47 -33.75 25.07 -16.28
C LEU A 47 -34.41 23.86 -16.96
N PRO A 48 -33.83 23.30 -18.02
CA PRO A 48 -34.33 22.08 -18.64
C PRO A 48 -34.15 20.89 -17.68
N GLU A 49 -35.16 20.03 -17.59
CA GLU A 49 -35.05 18.73 -16.92
C GLU A 49 -34.76 17.63 -17.95
N ILE A 50 -33.78 16.76 -17.67
CA ILE A 50 -33.51 15.61 -18.52
C ILE A 50 -34.76 14.70 -18.55
N PRO A 51 -35.19 14.20 -19.74
CA PRO A 51 -36.37 13.35 -19.82
C PRO A 51 -36.08 11.94 -19.27
N GLY A 52 -37.15 11.18 -19.00
CA GLY A 52 -37.06 9.76 -18.62
C GLY A 52 -36.98 9.46 -17.12
N ALA A 53 -37.08 10.47 -16.26
CA ALA A 53 -37.05 10.28 -14.80
C ALA A 53 -38.07 9.23 -14.32
N LEU A 54 -37.61 8.14 -13.72
CA LEU A 54 -38.47 7.09 -13.21
C LEU A 54 -39.12 7.49 -11.87
N PRO A 55 -40.30 6.91 -11.52
CA PRO A 55 -40.81 6.95 -10.16
C PRO A 55 -39.77 6.39 -9.17
N ILE A 56 -39.70 6.96 -7.96
CA ILE A 56 -38.78 6.56 -6.87
C ILE A 56 -37.30 6.85 -7.12
N THR A 57 -36.71 6.34 -8.21
CA THR A 57 -35.25 6.42 -8.47
C THR A 57 -34.84 7.66 -9.27
N GLY A 58 -35.77 8.32 -9.95
CA GLY A 58 -35.46 9.45 -10.82
C GLY A 58 -34.56 9.01 -11.97
N HIS A 59 -33.37 9.62 -12.08
CA HIS A 59 -32.37 9.36 -13.11
C HIS A 59 -31.24 8.46 -12.65
N LEU A 60 -31.22 7.99 -11.39
CA LEU A 60 -30.12 7.20 -10.84
C LEU A 60 -29.77 6.00 -11.72
N THR A 61 -30.77 5.25 -12.18
CA THR A 61 -30.58 4.07 -13.03
C THR A 61 -30.06 4.40 -14.42
N GLN A 62 -30.33 5.60 -14.93
CA GLN A 62 -29.80 6.04 -16.24
C GLN A 62 -28.38 6.58 -16.12
N LEU A 63 -28.05 7.20 -14.98
CA LEU A 63 -26.69 7.66 -14.68
C LEU A 63 -25.72 6.49 -14.49
N GLY A 64 -26.18 5.39 -13.88
CA GLY A 64 -25.33 4.24 -13.58
C GLY A 64 -24.16 4.64 -12.67
N ASP A 65 -22.99 4.06 -12.90
CA ASP A 65 -21.80 4.32 -12.07
C ASP A 65 -21.00 5.55 -12.55
N ASP A 66 -21.15 5.97 -13.82
CA ASP A 66 -20.37 7.02 -14.46
C ASP A 66 -21.19 8.30 -14.70
N HIS A 67 -21.55 8.95 -13.59
CA HIS A 67 -22.37 10.17 -13.62
C HIS A 67 -21.74 11.28 -14.48
N ALA A 68 -20.42 11.44 -14.45
CA ALA A 68 -19.72 12.52 -15.15
C ALA A 68 -19.86 12.38 -16.67
N THR A 69 -19.52 11.21 -17.21
CA THR A 69 -19.61 10.95 -18.65
C THR A 69 -21.06 10.96 -19.13
N VAL A 70 -22.01 10.43 -18.35
CA VAL A 70 -23.44 10.45 -18.71
C VAL A 70 -23.99 11.88 -18.74
N CYS A 71 -23.65 12.71 -17.74
CA CYS A 71 -24.08 14.10 -17.71
C CYS A 71 -23.49 14.92 -18.87
N GLU A 72 -22.25 14.66 -19.25
CA GLU A 72 -21.64 15.26 -20.44
C GLU A 72 -22.36 14.85 -21.72
N LYS A 73 -22.66 13.55 -21.88
CA LYS A 73 -23.46 13.05 -23.02
C LYS A 73 -24.81 13.73 -23.11
N TRP A 74 -25.51 13.88 -21.98
CA TRP A 74 -26.79 14.60 -21.94
C TRP A 74 -26.64 16.07 -22.31
N TRP A 75 -25.60 16.75 -21.82
CA TRP A 75 -25.33 18.12 -22.26
C TRP A 75 -25.17 18.18 -23.78
N ARG A 76 -24.29 17.36 -24.37
CA ARG A 76 -24.03 17.36 -25.82
C ARG A 76 -25.27 16.97 -26.63
N GLN A 77 -26.10 16.06 -26.12
CA GLN A 77 -27.34 15.64 -26.77
C GLN A 77 -28.44 16.71 -26.73
N TYR A 78 -28.64 17.37 -25.57
CA TYR A 78 -29.74 18.31 -25.36
C TYR A 78 -29.34 19.78 -25.53
N GLY A 79 -28.07 20.07 -25.81
CA GLY A 79 -27.55 21.41 -26.10
C GLY A 79 -27.54 22.37 -24.90
N ASN A 80 -27.70 21.88 -23.67
CA ASN A 80 -27.74 22.70 -22.46
C ASN A 80 -26.69 22.23 -21.46
N SER A 81 -25.70 23.06 -21.16
CA SER A 81 -24.59 22.77 -20.22
C SER A 81 -25.03 22.75 -18.77
N VAL A 82 -26.14 23.42 -18.47
CA VAL A 82 -26.77 23.50 -17.14
C VAL A 82 -28.19 22.98 -17.23
N PHE A 83 -28.48 21.94 -16.45
CA PHE A 83 -29.79 21.28 -16.44
C PHE A 83 -30.10 20.74 -15.05
N GLN A 84 -31.37 20.42 -14.80
CA GLN A 84 -31.81 19.79 -13.56
C GLN A 84 -32.12 18.30 -13.78
N ILE A 85 -31.86 17.51 -12.74
CA ILE A 85 -32.18 16.08 -12.69
C ILE A 85 -32.80 15.73 -11.33
N ARG A 86 -33.29 14.49 -11.24
CA ARG A 86 -33.79 13.86 -10.03
C ARG A 86 -32.89 12.70 -9.64
N LEU A 87 -32.21 12.80 -8.50
CA LEU A 87 -31.55 11.69 -7.83
C LEU A 87 -32.54 11.16 -6.79
N GLY A 88 -33.33 10.15 -7.16
CA GLY A 88 -34.42 9.66 -6.32
C GLY A 88 -35.40 10.76 -5.90
N ASN A 89 -35.44 11.05 -4.59
CA ASN A 89 -36.23 12.13 -4.00
C ASN A 89 -35.48 13.48 -3.87
N THR A 90 -34.26 13.59 -4.39
CA THR A 90 -33.46 14.82 -4.39
C THR A 90 -33.40 15.43 -5.78
N ARG A 91 -33.75 16.71 -5.92
CA ARG A 91 -33.55 17.47 -7.15
C ARG A 91 -32.16 18.10 -7.14
N ALA A 92 -31.40 17.89 -8.21
CA ALA A 92 -30.05 18.40 -8.37
C ALA A 92 -29.91 19.21 -9.67
N VAL A 93 -29.10 20.26 -9.64
CA VAL A 93 -28.66 21.00 -10.83
C VAL A 93 -27.26 20.53 -11.20
N ILE A 94 -27.06 20.15 -12.45
CA ILE A 94 -25.78 19.74 -13.02
C ILE A 94 -25.22 20.89 -13.87
N VAL A 95 -23.92 21.13 -13.76
CA VAL A 95 -23.19 22.16 -14.52
C VAL A 95 -21.99 21.51 -15.18
N ASN A 96 -21.86 21.61 -16.50
CA ASN A 96 -20.88 20.81 -17.27
C ASN A 96 -19.79 21.63 -17.98
N SER A 97 -20.12 22.72 -18.67
CA SER A 97 -19.11 23.50 -19.43
C SER A 97 -18.12 24.19 -18.49
N PHE A 98 -16.90 24.49 -18.98
CA PHE A 98 -15.90 25.14 -18.15
C PHE A 98 -16.37 26.52 -17.67
N GLU A 99 -16.88 27.34 -18.60
CA GLU A 99 -17.32 28.70 -18.31
C GLU A 99 -18.52 28.73 -17.35
N ASP A 100 -19.48 27.80 -17.48
CA ASP A 100 -20.62 27.78 -16.57
C ASP A 100 -20.23 27.30 -15.19
N CYS A 101 -19.34 26.29 -15.09
CA CYS A 101 -18.78 25.85 -13.81
C CYS A 101 -18.05 26.99 -13.10
N LYS A 102 -17.22 27.74 -13.82
CA LYS A 102 -16.50 28.91 -13.31
C LYS A 102 -17.48 29.99 -12.85
N LYS A 103 -18.40 30.39 -13.72
CA LYS A 103 -19.39 31.45 -13.45
C LYS A 103 -20.25 31.10 -12.23
N ILE A 104 -20.75 29.87 -12.13
CA ILE A 104 -21.59 29.48 -11.00
C ILE A 104 -20.80 29.43 -9.69
N LEU A 105 -19.55 28.93 -9.70
CA LEU A 105 -18.73 28.80 -8.48
C LEU A 105 -18.14 30.12 -7.99
N VAL A 106 -17.79 31.03 -8.92
CA VAL A 106 -17.15 32.31 -8.58
C VAL A 106 -18.20 33.39 -8.35
N SER A 107 -19.07 33.65 -9.33
CA SER A 107 -20.06 34.73 -9.26
C SER A 107 -21.14 34.47 -8.21
N ASN A 108 -21.45 33.20 -7.91
CA ASN A 108 -22.45 32.81 -6.91
C ASN A 108 -21.82 32.11 -5.69
N SER A 109 -20.57 32.42 -5.38
CA SER A 109 -19.80 31.72 -4.34
C SER A 109 -20.48 31.69 -2.96
N GLN A 110 -21.08 32.80 -2.52
CA GLN A 110 -21.82 32.88 -1.26
C GLN A 110 -23.12 32.08 -1.29
N GLY A 111 -23.82 32.09 -2.43
CA GLY A 111 -25.03 31.31 -2.64
C GLY A 111 -24.77 29.80 -2.60
N LEU A 112 -23.59 29.33 -3.00
CA LEU A 112 -23.22 27.91 -3.09
C LEU A 112 -22.20 27.46 -2.03
N ILE A 113 -22.04 28.23 -0.96
CA ILE A 113 -21.02 27.97 0.05
C ILE A 113 -21.30 26.72 0.90
N ASP A 114 -22.54 26.24 0.93
CA ASP A 114 -22.97 25.13 1.80
C ASP A 114 -22.82 23.74 1.18
N ARG A 115 -23.01 22.70 2.00
CA ARG A 115 -22.90 21.28 1.64
C ARG A 115 -24.15 20.52 2.10
N PRO A 116 -24.66 19.57 1.29
CA PRO A 116 -25.73 18.69 1.74
C PRO A 116 -25.23 17.71 2.80
N LYS A 117 -26.12 17.34 3.74
CA LYS A 117 -25.92 16.21 4.65
C LYS A 117 -26.54 14.97 4.02
N LEU A 118 -25.73 13.94 3.78
CA LEU A 118 -26.13 12.66 3.21
C LEU A 118 -26.34 11.63 4.33
N TYR A 119 -27.24 10.67 4.12
CA TYR A 119 -27.57 9.68 5.14
C TYR A 119 -26.37 8.77 5.47
N THR A 120 -25.70 8.26 4.45
CA THR A 120 -24.61 7.28 4.56
C THR A 120 -23.36 7.94 5.15
N PHE A 121 -22.81 8.95 4.46
CA PHE A 121 -21.55 9.55 4.88
C PHE A 121 -21.66 10.37 6.18
N HIS A 122 -22.70 11.20 6.33
CA HIS A 122 -22.83 12.05 7.52
C HIS A 122 -23.55 11.34 8.67
N GLY A 123 -24.58 10.55 8.38
CA GLY A 123 -25.38 9.87 9.40
C GLY A 123 -24.72 8.61 9.97
N LEU A 124 -23.97 7.86 9.16
CA LEU A 124 -23.34 6.61 9.60
C LEU A 124 -21.83 6.77 9.81
N ILE A 125 -21.10 7.23 8.79
CA ILE A 125 -19.63 7.26 8.80
C ILE A 125 -19.07 8.39 9.68
N SER A 126 -19.66 9.58 9.63
CA SER A 126 -19.11 10.78 10.28
C SER A 126 -19.82 11.15 11.59
N SER A 127 -20.53 10.19 12.20
CA SER A 127 -21.37 10.40 13.39
C SER A 127 -20.58 10.63 14.69
N THR A 128 -19.28 10.28 14.73
CA THR A 128 -18.42 10.33 15.94
C THR A 128 -17.33 11.40 15.88
N GLN A 129 -16.52 11.43 14.82
CA GLN A 129 -15.35 12.32 14.69
C GLN A 129 -15.68 13.67 14.02
N GLY A 130 -16.97 13.98 13.86
CA GLY A 130 -17.44 15.17 13.16
C GLY A 130 -17.22 15.13 11.65
N PHE A 131 -17.69 16.17 10.96
CA PHE A 131 -17.62 16.24 9.49
C PHE A 131 -16.30 16.83 9.02
N THR A 132 -15.79 16.34 7.88
CA THR A 132 -14.58 16.89 7.25
C THR A 132 -14.82 18.30 6.71
N ILE A 133 -13.79 19.12 6.57
CA ILE A 133 -13.87 20.51 6.07
C ILE A 133 -14.58 20.56 4.71
N GLY A 134 -14.28 19.60 3.83
CA GLY A 134 -14.84 19.56 2.47
C GLY A 134 -16.33 19.20 2.42
N SER A 135 -16.84 18.43 3.39
CA SER A 135 -18.21 17.92 3.44
C SER A 135 -19.11 18.61 4.48
N SER A 136 -18.52 19.45 5.35
CA SER A 136 -19.25 20.15 6.40
C SER A 136 -20.18 21.20 5.79
N PRO A 137 -21.44 21.26 6.27
CA PRO A 137 -22.30 22.42 6.05
C PRO A 137 -21.64 23.72 6.52
N TRP A 138 -22.12 24.85 6.02
CA TRP A 138 -21.54 26.14 6.32
C TRP A 138 -22.04 26.70 7.65
N ASP A 139 -21.25 26.48 8.70
CA ASP A 139 -21.43 27.05 10.04
C ASP A 139 -20.14 27.70 10.55
N GLU A 140 -20.14 28.18 11.80
CA GLU A 140 -18.98 28.80 12.43
C GLU A 140 -17.80 27.83 12.57
N SER A 141 -18.07 26.57 12.94
CA SER A 141 -17.03 25.54 13.04
C SER A 141 -16.36 25.28 11.69
N CYS A 142 -17.14 25.14 10.61
CA CYS A 142 -16.62 24.97 9.27
C CYS A 142 -15.78 26.17 8.82
N ARG A 143 -16.19 27.40 9.16
CA ARG A 143 -15.41 28.61 8.90
C ARG A 143 -14.07 28.59 9.64
N ASN A 144 -14.08 28.27 10.93
CA ASN A 144 -12.88 28.22 11.78
C ASN A 144 -11.90 27.15 11.29
N LYS A 145 -12.38 25.92 11.08
CA LYS A 145 -11.56 24.81 10.55
C LYS A 145 -10.94 25.15 9.19
N ARG A 146 -11.73 25.73 8.27
CA ARG A 146 -11.24 26.12 6.94
C ARG A 146 -10.21 27.24 7.03
N LYS A 147 -10.44 28.26 7.86
CA LYS A 147 -9.48 29.35 8.09
C LYS A 147 -8.16 28.80 8.63
N ALA A 148 -8.21 27.95 9.65
CA ALA A 148 -7.03 27.32 10.23
C ALA A 148 -6.23 26.52 9.18
N ALA A 149 -6.90 25.62 8.46
CA ALA A 149 -6.25 24.83 7.40
C ALA A 149 -5.64 25.71 6.30
N SER A 150 -6.35 26.74 5.84
CA SER A 150 -5.84 27.68 4.82
C SER A 150 -4.67 28.51 5.32
N THR A 151 -4.64 28.92 6.59
CA THR A 151 -3.51 29.63 7.18
C THR A 151 -2.28 28.73 7.22
N THR A 152 -2.43 27.48 7.68
CA THR A 152 -1.32 26.53 7.77
C THR A 152 -0.78 26.11 6.40
N LEU A 153 -1.64 26.07 5.38
CA LEU A 153 -1.27 25.74 3.99
C LEU A 153 -0.96 26.97 3.13
N SER A 154 -0.86 28.15 3.73
CA SER A 154 -0.58 29.39 3.00
C SER A 154 0.84 29.41 2.43
N LYS A 155 1.05 30.25 1.41
CA LYS A 155 2.36 30.43 0.77
C LYS A 155 3.47 30.80 1.78
N GLY A 156 3.16 31.60 2.79
CA GLY A 156 4.12 32.00 3.83
C GLY A 156 4.55 30.86 4.76
N MET A 157 3.69 29.83 4.91
CA MET A 157 3.94 28.67 5.77
C MET A 157 4.62 27.51 5.02
N MET A 158 4.59 27.49 3.68
CA MET A 158 5.15 26.39 2.89
C MET A 158 6.62 26.08 3.18
N LYS A 159 7.42 27.11 3.47
CA LYS A 159 8.85 26.95 3.82
C LYS A 159 9.08 26.02 5.02
N ASN A 160 8.12 25.91 5.93
CA ASN A 160 8.23 25.05 7.11
C ASN A 160 8.08 23.56 6.76
N TYR A 161 7.73 23.23 5.53
CA TYR A 161 7.50 21.86 5.08
C TYR A 161 8.52 21.41 4.04
N TYR A 162 9.45 22.25 3.60
CA TYR A 162 10.38 21.92 2.51
C TYR A 162 11.30 20.74 2.84
N ASP A 163 11.72 20.56 4.09
CA ASP A 163 12.48 19.38 4.52
C ASP A 163 11.71 18.07 4.29
N MET A 164 10.38 18.10 4.47
CA MET A 164 9.51 16.95 4.18
C MET A 164 9.39 16.72 2.66
N PHE A 165 9.37 17.77 1.85
CA PHE A 165 9.33 17.63 0.39
C PHE A 165 10.64 17.01 -0.11
N ASP A 166 11.77 17.51 0.39
CA ASP A 166 13.11 16.98 0.13
C ASP A 166 13.17 15.49 0.50
N LEU A 167 12.84 15.15 1.74
CA LEU A 167 12.93 13.77 2.21
C LEU A 167 12.00 12.82 1.46
N GLU A 168 10.70 13.14 1.35
CA GLU A 168 9.74 12.20 0.78
C GLU A 168 9.91 12.03 -0.73
N SER A 169 10.28 13.09 -1.45
CA SER A 169 10.57 12.96 -2.90
C SER A 169 11.87 12.19 -3.16
N TYR A 170 12.82 12.21 -2.21
CA TYR A 170 14.04 11.38 -2.28
C TYR A 170 13.68 9.91 -2.10
N CYS A 171 12.83 9.62 -1.11
CA CYS A 171 12.40 8.26 -0.80
C CYS A 171 11.69 7.58 -1.97
N ILE A 172 11.02 8.33 -2.87
CA ILE A 172 10.53 7.78 -4.14
C ILE A 172 11.69 7.23 -4.97
N LEU A 173 12.72 8.04 -5.22
CA LEU A 173 13.87 7.64 -6.04
C LEU A 173 14.65 6.49 -5.44
N ARG A 174 14.94 6.55 -4.13
CA ARG A 174 15.68 5.51 -3.41
C ARG A 174 15.00 4.15 -3.56
N ASP A 175 13.69 4.10 -3.36
CA ASP A 175 12.94 2.86 -3.38
C ASP A 175 12.70 2.36 -4.80
N LEU A 176 12.39 3.26 -5.75
CA LEU A 176 12.33 2.89 -7.17
C LEU A 176 13.65 2.32 -7.65
N HIS A 177 14.80 2.90 -7.25
CA HIS A 177 16.11 2.39 -7.64
C HIS A 177 16.37 0.97 -7.13
N ARG A 178 16.07 0.74 -5.85
CA ARG A 178 16.24 -0.55 -5.19
C ARG A 178 15.36 -1.61 -5.85
N ASP A 179 14.08 -1.29 -6.03
CA ASP A 179 13.06 -2.26 -6.42
C ASP A 179 13.03 -2.48 -7.95
N SER A 180 13.42 -1.49 -8.77
CA SER A 180 13.56 -1.66 -10.23
C SER A 180 14.89 -2.28 -10.65
N LYS A 181 15.81 -2.50 -9.71
CA LYS A 181 17.20 -2.92 -9.98
C LYS A 181 17.84 -2.08 -11.10
N SER A 182 17.73 -0.75 -10.98
CA SER A 182 18.23 0.20 -12.01
C SER A 182 17.58 0.09 -13.39
N GLY A 183 16.33 -0.40 -13.46
CA GLY A 183 15.56 -0.51 -14.70
C GLY A 183 15.59 -1.90 -15.34
N GLU A 184 16.18 -2.89 -14.68
CA GLU A 184 16.14 -4.31 -15.09
C GLU A 184 14.78 -4.97 -14.80
N VAL A 185 14.07 -4.46 -13.80
CA VAL A 185 12.77 -4.99 -13.36
C VAL A 185 11.70 -3.92 -13.55
N GLU A 186 10.61 -4.28 -14.22
CA GLU A 186 9.42 -3.44 -14.30
C GLU A 186 8.77 -3.30 -12.92
N VAL A 187 8.36 -2.08 -12.57
CA VAL A 187 7.73 -1.79 -11.28
C VAL A 187 6.38 -1.11 -11.46
N SER A 188 5.46 -1.35 -10.53
CA SER A 188 4.25 -0.52 -10.41
C SER A 188 4.57 0.77 -9.67
N ILE A 189 4.31 1.92 -10.30
CA ILE A 189 4.68 3.23 -9.75
C ILE A 189 3.78 3.65 -8.57
N ARG A 190 2.53 3.18 -8.54
CA ARG A 190 1.51 3.67 -7.61
C ARG A 190 1.86 3.52 -6.13
N PRO A 191 2.38 2.37 -5.63
CA PRO A 191 2.70 2.20 -4.21
C PRO A 191 3.71 3.23 -3.68
N TYR A 192 4.73 3.59 -4.47
CA TYR A 192 5.73 4.60 -4.09
C TYR A 192 5.11 5.99 -3.93
N ILE A 193 4.21 6.36 -4.85
CA ILE A 193 3.52 7.64 -4.82
C ILE A 193 2.47 7.69 -3.70
N GLN A 194 1.78 6.57 -3.41
CA GLN A 194 0.87 6.47 -2.28
C GLN A 194 1.59 6.67 -0.95
N ARG A 195 2.76 6.04 -0.75
CA ARG A 195 3.56 6.29 0.45
C ARG A 195 4.02 7.74 0.53
N TYR A 196 4.52 8.30 -0.58
CA TYR A 196 4.94 9.70 -0.65
C TYR A 196 3.83 10.67 -0.18
N ALA A 197 2.62 10.49 -0.70
CA ALA A 197 1.47 11.31 -0.33
C ALA A 197 1.04 11.07 1.13
N LEU A 198 0.99 9.82 1.58
CA LEU A 198 0.59 9.54 2.96
C LEU A 198 1.61 10.07 3.97
N ASN A 199 2.90 9.80 3.80
CA ASN A 199 3.94 10.32 4.71
C ASN A 199 3.94 11.84 4.75
N THR A 200 3.72 12.51 3.62
CA THR A 200 3.57 13.96 3.58
C THR A 200 2.40 14.42 4.45
N THR A 201 1.22 13.81 4.29
CA THR A 201 0.05 14.20 5.08
C THR A 201 0.17 13.84 6.56
N LEU A 202 0.77 12.70 6.91
CA LEU A 202 1.01 12.28 8.29
C LEU A 202 2.06 13.16 8.98
N THR A 203 3.13 13.54 8.28
CA THR A 203 4.13 14.48 8.80
C THR A 203 3.50 15.83 9.08
N LEU A 204 2.74 16.34 8.11
CA LEU A 204 2.03 17.60 8.24
C LEU A 204 1.02 17.58 9.40
N CYS A 205 0.21 16.52 9.52
CA CYS A 205 -0.88 16.47 10.48
C CYS A 205 -0.45 16.06 11.88
N TYR A 206 0.44 15.07 12.00
CA TYR A 206 0.79 14.40 13.25
C TYR A 206 2.29 14.42 13.56
N GLY A 207 3.15 14.90 12.65
CA GLY A 207 4.60 14.90 12.87
C GLY A 207 5.21 13.51 12.87
N ILE A 208 4.51 12.53 12.28
CA ILE A 208 4.94 11.14 12.19
C ILE A 208 5.16 10.74 10.74
N ARG A 209 5.97 9.70 10.54
CA ARG A 209 6.28 9.10 9.24
C ARG A 209 6.23 7.58 9.37
N MET A 210 6.00 6.92 8.24
CA MET A 210 6.09 5.46 8.11
C MET A 210 7.37 5.11 7.35
N ASP A 211 8.12 4.13 7.87
CA ASP A 211 9.44 3.78 7.34
C ASP A 211 9.36 2.77 6.16
N ALA A 212 8.31 1.95 6.08
CA ALA A 212 8.12 0.94 5.03
C ALA A 212 6.94 1.27 4.09
N VAL A 213 7.05 0.83 2.82
CA VAL A 213 5.95 0.87 1.81
C VAL A 213 4.80 -0.07 2.20
N TYR A 214 5.05 -1.01 3.10
CA TYR A 214 4.13 -2.08 3.52
C TYR A 214 3.92 -2.13 5.04
N ASP A 215 3.76 -0.97 5.67
CA ASP A 215 3.40 -0.87 7.09
C ASP A 215 1.91 -1.25 7.32
N ASP A 216 1.59 -1.93 8.42
CA ASP A 216 0.23 -2.38 8.70
C ASP A 216 -0.74 -1.22 8.94
N LEU A 217 -0.27 -0.13 9.57
CA LEU A 217 -1.07 1.08 9.76
C LEU A 217 -1.23 1.83 8.43
N LEU A 218 -0.23 1.80 7.54
CA LEU A 218 -0.33 2.34 6.17
C LEU A 218 -1.45 1.62 5.41
N ARG A 219 -1.44 0.29 5.39
CA ARG A 219 -2.47 -0.52 4.72
C ARG A 219 -3.86 -0.27 5.30
N GLU A 220 -3.98 -0.23 6.62
CA GLU A 220 -5.26 0.07 7.29
C GLU A 220 -5.80 1.45 6.87
N ILE A 221 -4.96 2.50 6.88
CA ILE A 221 -5.37 3.85 6.48
C ILE A 221 -5.78 3.88 4.99
N LEU A 222 -5.03 3.22 4.11
CA LEU A 222 -5.32 3.17 2.68
C LEU A 222 -6.62 2.41 2.40
N GLU A 223 -6.82 1.24 3.00
CA GLU A 223 -8.01 0.41 2.81
C GLU A 223 -9.27 1.11 3.32
N VAL A 224 -9.25 1.56 4.58
CA VAL A 224 -10.40 2.21 5.23
C VAL A 224 -10.68 3.55 4.56
N GLY A 225 -9.65 4.33 4.24
CA GLY A 225 -9.77 5.60 3.55
C GLY A 225 -10.44 5.47 2.18
N SER A 226 -9.96 4.53 1.36
CA SER A 226 -10.52 4.27 0.01
C SER A 226 -11.97 3.80 0.08
N ALA A 227 -12.29 2.89 1.01
CA ALA A 227 -13.64 2.40 1.20
C ALA A 227 -14.60 3.52 1.65
N ILE A 228 -14.15 4.42 2.54
CA ILE A 228 -14.94 5.59 2.96
C ILE A 228 -15.11 6.60 1.81
N SER A 229 -14.10 6.78 0.96
CA SER A 229 -14.13 7.67 -0.20
C SER A 229 -15.24 7.27 -1.18
N LEU A 230 -15.38 5.97 -1.47
CA LEU A 230 -16.49 5.40 -2.25
C LEU A 230 -17.85 5.72 -1.64
N LEU A 231 -18.00 5.53 -0.33
CA LEU A 231 -19.25 5.80 0.41
C LEU A 231 -19.59 7.29 0.56
N ARG A 232 -18.71 8.19 0.09
CA ARG A 232 -18.95 9.63 0.04
C ARG A 232 -19.43 10.11 -1.33
N SER A 233 -19.31 9.28 -2.37
CA SER A 233 -19.68 9.63 -3.74
C SER A 233 -21.21 9.75 -3.92
N ALA A 234 -21.62 10.71 -4.74
CA ALA A 234 -23.01 10.86 -5.18
C ALA A 234 -23.43 9.74 -6.17
N SER A 235 -22.47 9.09 -6.83
CA SER A 235 -22.74 8.02 -7.80
C SER A 235 -22.97 6.67 -7.13
N GLU A 236 -22.28 6.41 -6.03
CA GLU A 236 -22.25 5.09 -5.38
C GLU A 236 -23.43 4.84 -4.43
N ASN A 237 -24.06 5.89 -3.87
CA ASN A 237 -24.91 5.75 -2.67
C ASN A 237 -26.40 6.03 -2.91
N TYR A 238 -27.10 5.10 -3.56
CA TYR A 238 -28.52 5.24 -3.87
C TYR A 238 -29.40 5.43 -2.62
N GLN A 239 -29.04 4.84 -1.47
CA GLN A 239 -29.80 4.98 -0.23
C GLN A 239 -29.80 6.41 0.34
N ASP A 240 -28.90 7.29 -0.12
CA ASP A 240 -28.95 8.71 0.22
C ASP A 240 -30.14 9.42 -0.45
N TYR A 241 -30.58 8.90 -1.60
CA TYR A 241 -31.60 9.48 -2.47
C TYR A 241 -32.91 8.68 -2.53
N VAL A 242 -32.86 7.41 -2.15
CA VAL A 242 -34.01 6.48 -2.15
C VAL A 242 -34.21 5.97 -0.72
N PRO A 243 -35.01 6.69 0.11
CA PRO A 243 -35.07 6.44 1.55
C PRO A 243 -35.50 5.02 1.96
N ILE A 244 -36.32 4.35 1.13
CA ILE A 244 -36.77 2.97 1.43
C ILE A 244 -35.60 1.98 1.52
N LEU A 245 -34.49 2.22 0.81
CA LEU A 245 -33.30 1.36 0.87
C LEU A 245 -32.64 1.37 2.26
N ARG A 246 -32.85 2.44 3.05
CA ARG A 246 -32.28 2.59 4.40
C ARG A 246 -32.89 1.61 5.40
N HIS A 247 -34.12 1.16 5.13
CA HIS A 247 -34.94 0.34 6.03
C HIS A 247 -35.02 -1.13 5.61
N LEU A 248 -34.30 -1.54 4.56
CA LEU A 248 -34.24 -2.94 4.16
C LEU A 248 -33.62 -3.79 5.30
N PRO A 249 -34.20 -4.95 5.61
CA PRO A 249 -33.60 -5.87 6.58
C PRO A 249 -32.20 -6.28 6.12
N ASN A 250 -31.26 -6.42 7.05
CA ASN A 250 -29.85 -6.76 6.77
C ASN A 250 -29.15 -5.80 5.79
N ASN A 251 -29.37 -4.49 5.91
CA ASN A 251 -28.68 -3.48 5.09
C ASN A 251 -27.15 -3.52 5.32
N GLU A 252 -26.47 -4.23 4.42
CA GLU A 252 -25.02 -4.43 4.41
C GLU A 252 -24.24 -3.12 4.29
N LYS A 253 -24.72 -2.15 3.50
CA LYS A 253 -24.08 -0.84 3.35
C LYS A 253 -24.06 -0.07 4.66
N ASN A 254 -25.13 -0.17 5.48
CA ASN A 254 -25.16 0.42 6.82
C ASN A 254 -24.20 -0.29 7.78
N ARG A 255 -24.14 -1.63 7.75
CA ARG A 255 -23.21 -2.42 8.57
C ARG A 255 -21.76 -2.05 8.25
N ARG A 256 -21.38 -2.11 6.97
CA ARG A 256 -20.04 -1.74 6.47
C ARG A 256 -19.67 -0.30 6.79
N SER A 257 -20.61 0.65 6.67
CA SER A 257 -20.36 2.05 7.03
C SER A 257 -20.00 2.24 8.51
N LYS A 258 -20.65 1.49 9.41
CA LYS A 258 -20.36 1.54 10.85
C LYS A 258 -19.04 0.88 11.19
N GLU A 259 -18.75 -0.27 10.57
CA GLU A 259 -17.47 -0.98 10.69
C GLU A 259 -16.29 -0.10 10.27
N LEU A 260 -16.38 0.52 9.08
CA LEU A 260 -15.34 1.42 8.58
C LEU A 260 -15.15 2.66 9.48
N ARG A 261 -16.23 3.20 10.05
CA ARG A 261 -16.15 4.27 11.05
C ARG A 261 -15.35 3.82 12.27
N GLU A 262 -15.63 2.64 12.81
CA GLU A 262 -14.96 2.13 14.02
C GLU A 262 -13.47 1.89 13.77
N ARG A 263 -13.12 1.28 12.63
CA ARG A 263 -11.73 1.12 12.18
C ARG A 263 -11.02 2.46 12.03
N ARG A 264 -11.67 3.43 11.37
CA ARG A 264 -11.13 4.80 11.20
C ARG A 264 -10.89 5.49 12.54
N ASP A 265 -11.88 5.47 13.41
CA ASP A 265 -11.80 6.17 14.69
C ASP A 265 -10.68 5.60 15.57
N LYS A 266 -10.46 4.27 15.52
CA LYS A 266 -9.36 3.61 16.21
C LYS A 266 -8.00 4.19 15.80
N TYR A 267 -7.67 4.20 14.51
CA TYR A 267 -6.36 4.68 14.09
C TYR A 267 -6.21 6.20 14.26
N LEU A 268 -7.27 7.00 14.08
CA LEU A 268 -7.21 8.45 14.30
C LEU A 268 -6.92 8.79 15.76
N ASN A 269 -7.55 8.08 16.70
CA ASN A 269 -7.29 8.25 18.12
C ASN A 269 -5.85 7.86 18.46
N GLU A 270 -5.36 6.74 17.92
CA GLU A 270 -3.97 6.31 18.11
C GLU A 270 -2.97 7.36 17.60
N LEU A 271 -3.23 7.96 16.43
CA LEU A 271 -2.41 9.02 15.86
C LEU A 271 -2.37 10.27 16.75
N LEU A 272 -3.52 10.71 17.27
CA LEU A 272 -3.60 11.85 18.18
C LEU A 272 -2.96 11.56 19.54
N ASP A 273 -3.12 10.36 20.08
CA ASP A 273 -2.53 9.95 21.35
C ASP A 273 -0.99 9.87 21.25
N LYS A 274 -0.45 9.44 20.11
CA LYS A 274 0.99 9.54 19.81
C LYS A 274 1.46 10.99 19.88
N VAL A 275 0.72 11.93 19.28
CA VAL A 275 1.08 13.36 19.34
C VAL A 275 1.04 13.88 20.77
N ARG A 276 -0.02 13.59 21.53
CA ARG A 276 -0.13 13.97 22.95
C ARG A 276 1.03 13.41 23.78
N GLY A 277 1.40 12.15 23.53
CA GLY A 277 2.55 11.51 24.16
C GLY A 277 3.86 12.21 23.83
N MET A 278 4.08 12.57 22.56
CA MET A 278 5.26 13.33 22.14
C MET A 278 5.32 14.72 22.80
N ILE A 279 4.19 15.45 22.85
CA ILE A 279 4.11 16.76 23.53
C ILE A 279 4.47 16.63 25.01
N LYS A 280 3.89 15.64 25.70
CA LYS A 280 4.16 15.39 27.12
C LYS A 280 5.64 15.10 27.38
N ASN A 281 6.32 14.44 26.43
CA ASN A 281 7.73 14.07 26.54
C ASN A 281 8.68 15.15 25.97
N GLY A 282 8.17 16.22 25.37
CA GLY A 282 8.98 17.25 24.70
C GLY A 282 9.72 16.75 23.46
N THR A 283 9.20 15.72 22.80
CA THR A 283 9.82 15.08 21.60
C THR A 283 9.00 15.28 20.34
N GLU A 284 7.96 16.11 20.38
CA GLU A 284 7.10 16.38 19.24
C GLU A 284 7.82 17.11 18.11
N LYS A 285 7.48 16.74 16.88
CA LYS A 285 7.89 17.49 15.70
C LYS A 285 6.86 18.57 15.38
N PRO A 286 7.26 19.69 14.76
CA PRO A 286 6.32 20.70 14.29
C PRO A 286 5.28 20.09 13.33
N CYS A 287 4.02 20.10 13.73
CA CYS A 287 2.90 19.61 12.94
C CYS A 287 1.59 20.32 13.34
N ILE A 288 0.54 20.15 12.54
CA ILE A 288 -0.75 20.83 12.77
C ILE A 288 -1.34 20.47 14.13
N SER A 289 -1.42 19.17 14.45
CA SER A 289 -1.98 18.73 15.73
C SER A 289 -1.14 19.22 16.90
N ALA A 290 0.20 19.19 16.82
CA ALA A 290 1.05 19.69 17.89
C ALA A 290 0.92 21.21 18.08
N ALA A 291 0.85 21.99 16.99
CA ALA A 291 0.66 23.43 17.06
C ALA A 291 -0.66 23.80 17.72
N ILE A 292 -1.76 23.13 17.35
CA ILE A 292 -3.07 23.44 17.92
C ILE A 292 -3.21 22.90 19.36
N LEU A 293 -2.67 21.72 19.66
CA LEU A 293 -2.74 21.15 21.02
C LEU A 293 -1.90 21.93 22.04
N LYS A 294 -0.90 22.70 21.60
CA LYS A 294 -0.05 23.53 22.48
C LYS A 294 -0.57 24.95 22.67
N ASP A 295 -1.35 25.45 21.73
CA ASP A 295 -1.80 26.83 21.74
C ASP A 295 -3.12 26.95 22.54
N GLU A 296 -3.01 27.31 23.82
CA GLU A 296 -4.15 27.54 24.72
C GLU A 296 -5.09 28.67 24.23
N GLU A 297 -4.64 29.55 23.31
CA GLU A 297 -5.45 30.61 22.73
C GLU A 297 -6.21 30.19 21.45
N THR A 298 -5.99 28.97 20.94
CA THR A 298 -6.76 28.51 19.77
C THR A 298 -8.23 28.34 20.14
N ARG A 299 -9.11 29.10 19.46
CA ARG A 299 -10.58 28.96 19.56
C ARG A 299 -11.12 27.64 18.97
N LEU A 300 -10.26 26.63 18.79
CA LEU A 300 -10.61 25.34 18.18
C LEU A 300 -10.78 24.27 19.27
N THR A 301 -11.89 23.55 19.20
CA THR A 301 -12.14 22.39 20.06
C THR A 301 -11.27 21.20 19.63
N GLY A 302 -11.02 20.24 20.52
CA GLY A 302 -10.26 19.01 20.17
C GLY A 302 -10.89 18.20 19.01
N VAL A 303 -12.21 18.26 18.86
CA VAL A 303 -12.95 17.67 17.73
C VAL A 303 -12.64 18.40 16.43
N GLU A 304 -12.49 19.73 16.46
CA GLU A 304 -12.10 20.52 15.29
C GLU A 304 -10.67 20.23 14.84
N VAL A 305 -9.74 20.03 15.78
CA VAL A 305 -8.37 19.58 15.47
C VAL A 305 -8.40 18.23 14.76
N SER A 306 -9.11 17.27 15.34
CA SER A 306 -9.26 15.91 14.79
C SER A 306 -9.89 15.97 13.38
N SER A 307 -10.89 16.83 13.20
CA SER A 307 -11.56 17.08 11.92
C SER A 307 -10.62 17.70 10.88
N ILE A 308 -9.75 18.63 11.25
CA ILE A 308 -8.75 19.24 10.35
C ILE A 308 -7.75 18.16 9.89
N CYS A 309 -7.14 17.43 10.82
CA CYS A 309 -6.17 16.38 10.49
C CYS A 309 -6.81 15.27 9.62
N LEU A 310 -8.02 14.81 9.97
CA LEU A 310 -8.77 13.87 9.13
C LEU A 310 -9.01 14.43 7.73
N SER A 311 -9.39 15.70 7.62
CA SER A 311 -9.66 16.33 6.31
C SER A 311 -8.42 16.41 5.43
N LEU A 312 -7.26 16.70 6.01
CA LEU A 312 -6.00 16.86 5.28
C LEU A 312 -5.40 15.52 4.87
N VAL A 313 -5.43 14.52 5.77
CA VAL A 313 -5.05 13.15 5.42
C VAL A 313 -5.96 12.66 4.31
N SER A 314 -7.29 12.61 4.54
CA SER A 314 -8.27 12.11 3.56
C SER A 314 -8.19 12.82 2.21
N GLY A 315 -7.89 14.13 2.20
CA GLY A 315 -7.77 14.88 0.96
C GLY A 315 -6.46 14.60 0.20
N GLY A 316 -5.34 14.45 0.90
CA GLY A 316 -4.02 14.39 0.26
C GLY A 316 -3.56 12.99 -0.16
N PHE A 317 -3.97 11.95 0.56
CA PHE A 317 -3.42 10.60 0.33
C PHE A 317 -3.94 9.92 -0.94
N GLU A 318 -5.12 10.29 -1.46
CA GLU A 318 -5.70 9.72 -2.70
C GLU A 318 -5.51 10.63 -3.91
N THR A 319 -5.71 11.94 -3.74
CA THR A 319 -5.72 12.89 -4.87
C THR A 319 -4.33 13.09 -5.49
N ILE A 320 -3.28 13.19 -4.68
CA ILE A 320 -1.92 13.37 -5.19
C ILE A 320 -1.48 12.13 -5.97
N PRO A 321 -1.65 10.88 -5.47
CA PRO A 321 -1.37 9.70 -6.27
C PRO A 321 -2.25 9.60 -7.52
N GLY A 322 -3.53 9.92 -7.42
CA GLY A 322 -4.44 9.90 -8.58
C GLY A 322 -3.96 10.76 -9.74
N THR A 323 -3.48 11.97 -9.47
CA THR A 323 -2.92 12.86 -10.50
C THR A 323 -1.51 12.44 -10.93
N LEU A 324 -0.59 12.20 -9.98
CA LEU A 324 0.82 11.99 -10.29
C LEU A 324 1.08 10.64 -10.96
N VAL A 325 0.43 9.55 -10.52
CA VAL A 325 0.57 8.23 -11.16
C VAL A 325 0.08 8.27 -12.60
N SER A 326 -1.07 8.89 -12.84
CA SER A 326 -1.64 9.01 -14.18
C SER A 326 -0.79 9.91 -15.08
N CYS A 327 -0.24 11.00 -14.52
CA CYS A 327 0.73 11.85 -15.22
C CYS A 327 1.96 11.05 -15.65
N ILE A 328 2.56 10.26 -14.74
CA ILE A 328 3.70 9.39 -15.06
C ILE A 328 3.31 8.37 -16.12
N GLY A 329 2.10 7.80 -16.04
CA GLY A 329 1.53 6.93 -17.07
C GLY A 329 1.55 7.58 -18.45
N SER A 330 0.97 8.77 -18.58
CA SER A 330 1.01 9.55 -19.83
C SER A 330 2.43 9.78 -20.33
N LEU A 331 3.33 10.25 -19.46
CA LEU A 331 4.73 10.53 -19.81
C LEU A 331 5.53 9.29 -20.21
N SER A 332 5.14 8.10 -19.73
CA SER A 332 5.85 6.86 -19.99
C SER A 332 5.52 6.22 -21.34
N THR A 333 4.37 6.57 -21.94
CA THR A 333 3.98 6.08 -23.26
C THR A 333 4.91 6.57 -24.37
N PRO A 334 4.97 5.91 -25.55
CA PRO A 334 5.77 6.38 -26.68
C PRO A 334 5.46 7.83 -27.10
N ALA A 335 4.18 8.23 -27.08
CA ALA A 335 3.79 9.61 -27.35
C ALA A 335 4.24 10.56 -26.23
N GLY A 336 4.16 10.11 -24.98
CA GLY A 336 4.59 10.87 -23.81
C GLY A 336 6.09 11.07 -23.67
N GLN A 337 6.91 10.19 -24.25
CA GLN A 337 8.37 10.32 -24.23
C GLN A 337 8.84 11.66 -24.81
N ILE A 338 8.10 12.23 -25.76
CA ILE A 338 8.38 13.57 -26.32
C ILE A 338 8.34 14.63 -25.21
N PHE A 339 7.35 14.57 -24.34
CA PHE A 339 7.21 15.48 -23.21
C PHE A 339 8.25 15.19 -22.13
N GLN A 340 8.58 13.91 -21.91
CA GLN A 340 9.59 13.50 -20.95
C GLN A 340 11.00 14.00 -21.34
N ASP A 341 11.38 13.80 -22.59
CA ASP A 341 12.66 14.23 -23.15
C ASP A 341 12.77 15.76 -23.16
N ARG A 342 11.68 16.46 -23.48
CA ARG A 342 11.62 17.92 -23.38
C ARG A 342 11.76 18.42 -21.94
N ALA A 343 11.10 17.76 -20.99
CA ALA A 343 11.23 18.11 -19.57
C ALA A 343 12.67 17.94 -19.10
N TYR A 344 13.32 16.82 -19.44
CA TYR A 344 14.72 16.58 -19.13
C TYR A 344 15.63 17.62 -19.77
N ALA A 345 15.43 17.95 -21.05
CA ALA A 345 16.22 18.96 -21.74
C ALA A 345 16.10 20.35 -21.09
N GLU A 346 14.90 20.77 -20.68
CA GLU A 346 14.71 22.05 -19.97
C GLU A 346 15.30 22.03 -18.55
N ILE A 347 15.24 20.91 -17.83
CA ILE A 347 15.95 20.75 -16.55
C ILE A 347 17.46 20.91 -16.76
N ARG A 348 18.04 20.25 -17.76
CA ARG A 348 19.48 20.34 -18.08
C ARG A 348 19.88 21.71 -18.60
N LYS A 349 19.00 22.43 -19.29
CA LYS A 349 19.24 23.81 -19.70
C LYS A 349 19.30 24.76 -18.51
N MET A 350 18.41 24.60 -17.54
CA MET A 350 18.40 25.39 -16.30
C MET A 350 19.57 25.03 -15.38
N TYR A 351 19.96 23.75 -15.37
CA TYR A 351 21.07 23.22 -14.57
C TYR A 351 22.07 22.45 -15.45
N PRO A 352 22.95 23.16 -16.19
CA PRO A 352 23.82 22.56 -17.20
C PRO A 352 24.85 21.57 -16.64
N THR A 353 25.26 21.78 -15.40
CA THR A 353 26.25 20.96 -14.72
C THR A 353 25.60 20.10 -13.66
N ASP A 354 26.21 18.95 -13.44
CA ASP A 354 25.81 18.03 -12.39
C ASP A 354 25.90 18.70 -11.01
N ALA A 355 26.97 19.45 -10.72
CA ALA A 355 27.04 20.20 -9.46
C ALA A 355 25.85 21.17 -9.26
N ALA A 356 25.40 21.84 -10.32
CA ALA A 356 24.24 22.73 -10.27
C ALA A 356 22.93 21.94 -10.06
N LEU A 357 22.72 20.84 -10.78
CA LEU A 357 21.54 20.00 -10.64
C LEU A 357 21.44 19.37 -9.24
N LYS A 358 22.55 18.90 -8.67
CA LYS A 358 22.59 18.35 -7.30
C LYS A 358 22.22 19.40 -6.26
N LYS A 359 22.64 20.66 -6.45
CA LYS A 359 22.25 21.77 -5.57
C LYS A 359 20.76 22.11 -5.70
N ALA A 360 20.23 22.04 -6.92
CA ALA A 360 18.82 22.28 -7.21
C ALA A 360 17.90 21.19 -6.64
N TRP A 361 18.34 19.94 -6.56
CA TRP A 361 17.56 18.82 -6.03
C TRP A 361 16.91 19.05 -4.67
N ALA A 362 17.60 19.74 -3.75
CA ALA A 362 17.08 20.01 -2.41
C ALA A 362 16.23 21.29 -2.32
N THR A 363 16.13 22.10 -3.39
CA THR A 363 15.62 23.48 -3.29
C THR A 363 14.76 23.96 -4.47
N ASP A 364 14.74 23.27 -5.62
CA ASP A 364 14.04 23.79 -6.80
C ASP A 364 12.52 23.77 -6.62
N PHE A 365 11.95 22.78 -5.91
CA PHE A 365 10.52 22.76 -5.59
C PHE A 365 10.04 23.97 -4.76
N GLU A 366 10.97 24.73 -4.16
CA GLU A 366 10.63 25.99 -3.49
C GLU A 366 10.25 27.08 -4.50
N LYS A 367 11.03 27.18 -5.57
CA LYS A 367 10.97 28.25 -6.58
C LYS A 367 10.26 27.83 -7.87
N GLU A 368 10.15 26.53 -8.11
CA GLU A 368 9.57 25.89 -9.29
C GLU A 368 10.15 26.46 -10.59
N THR A 369 11.49 26.52 -10.70
CA THR A 369 12.15 27.34 -11.73
C THR A 369 12.06 26.78 -13.14
N VAL A 370 11.79 25.48 -13.31
CA VAL A 370 11.62 24.83 -14.62
C VAL A 370 10.19 25.07 -15.14
N PRO A 371 9.95 25.93 -16.15
CA PRO A 371 8.60 26.28 -16.58
C PRO A 371 7.85 25.11 -17.22
N TYR A 372 8.56 24.22 -17.92
CA TYR A 372 7.97 23.05 -18.56
C TYR A 372 7.39 22.05 -17.55
N LEU A 373 8.03 21.87 -16.39
CA LEU A 373 7.48 21.04 -15.33
C LEU A 373 6.20 21.65 -14.74
N ASN A 374 6.14 22.98 -14.58
CA ASN A 374 4.89 23.64 -14.17
C ASN A 374 3.77 23.42 -15.18
N ALA A 375 4.08 23.42 -16.48
CA ALA A 375 3.14 23.10 -17.54
C ALA A 375 2.62 21.66 -17.42
N ILE A 376 3.50 20.68 -17.19
CA ILE A 376 3.12 19.29 -16.94
C ILE A 376 2.22 19.17 -15.71
N VAL A 377 2.55 19.84 -14.59
CA VAL A 377 1.74 19.79 -13.36
C VAL A 377 0.33 20.35 -13.59
N LYS A 378 0.21 21.48 -14.31
CA LYS A 378 -1.09 22.07 -14.66
C LYS A 378 -1.90 21.17 -15.59
N GLU A 379 -1.24 20.58 -16.58
CA GLU A 379 -1.88 19.66 -17.52
C GLU A 379 -2.33 18.38 -16.84
N ALA A 380 -1.51 17.80 -15.97
CA ALA A 380 -1.88 16.65 -15.15
C ALA A 380 -3.10 16.95 -14.28
N GLY A 381 -3.12 18.14 -13.65
CA GLY A 381 -4.27 18.59 -12.88
C GLY A 381 -5.55 18.71 -13.73
N ARG A 382 -5.47 19.29 -14.92
CA ARG A 382 -6.61 19.44 -15.85
C ARG A 382 -7.10 18.09 -16.38
N TYR A 383 -6.20 17.34 -17.01
CA TYR A 383 -6.51 16.12 -17.75
C TYR A 383 -6.93 14.99 -16.81
N TYR A 384 -6.15 14.73 -15.75
CA TYR A 384 -6.51 13.75 -14.72
C TYR A 384 -7.31 14.42 -13.62
N THR A 385 -8.57 14.73 -13.93
CA THR A 385 -9.50 15.34 -13.00
C THR A 385 -9.85 14.33 -11.90
N VAL A 386 -9.12 14.35 -10.79
CA VAL A 386 -9.27 13.35 -9.72
C VAL A 386 -10.60 13.38 -8.99
N SER A 387 -11.42 14.43 -9.13
CA SER A 387 -12.78 14.46 -8.56
C SER A 387 -13.78 14.87 -9.65
N ASN A 388 -14.21 13.88 -10.43
CA ASN A 388 -14.95 14.06 -11.68
C ASN A 388 -16.21 14.94 -11.51
N MET A 389 -17.00 14.67 -10.46
CA MET A 389 -18.24 15.41 -10.15
C MET A 389 -18.10 16.44 -9.03
N SER A 390 -16.86 16.73 -8.60
CA SER A 390 -16.56 17.53 -7.42
C SER A 390 -17.34 17.08 -6.17
N LEU A 391 -17.18 17.81 -5.06
CA LEU A 391 -18.06 17.63 -3.91
C LEU A 391 -19.38 18.39 -4.10
N PRO A 392 -20.55 17.78 -3.80
CA PRO A 392 -21.86 18.42 -3.96
C PRO A 392 -21.98 19.74 -3.20
N ARG A 393 -22.49 20.77 -3.87
CA ARG A 393 -22.83 22.07 -3.28
C ARG A 393 -24.30 22.06 -2.83
N LYS A 394 -24.63 22.90 -1.86
CA LYS A 394 -26.02 23.20 -1.50
C LYS A 394 -26.22 24.71 -1.52
N THR A 395 -27.33 25.17 -2.10
CA THR A 395 -27.63 26.60 -2.11
C THR A 395 -28.06 27.08 -0.72
N MET A 396 -27.44 28.16 -0.22
CA MET A 396 -27.78 28.81 1.06
C MET A 396 -28.91 29.84 0.93
N GLY A 397 -29.11 30.35 -0.28
CA GLY A 397 -30.15 31.29 -0.67
C GLY A 397 -30.53 31.05 -2.12
N GLU A 398 -31.35 31.94 -2.68
CA GLU A 398 -31.66 31.89 -4.11
C GLU A 398 -30.43 32.22 -4.95
N VAL A 399 -30.21 31.45 -6.01
CA VAL A 399 -29.12 31.66 -6.98
C VAL A 399 -29.74 31.93 -8.34
N ARG A 400 -29.43 33.08 -8.94
CA ARG A 400 -29.92 33.44 -10.28
C ARG A 400 -29.01 32.87 -11.35
N TRP A 401 -29.61 32.19 -12.33
CA TRP A 401 -28.89 31.61 -13.45
C TRP A 401 -29.67 31.85 -14.75
N GLY A 402 -29.29 32.89 -15.50
CA GLY A 402 -30.10 33.39 -16.61
C GLY A 402 -31.51 33.76 -16.10
N ASP A 403 -32.53 33.22 -16.74
CA ASP A 403 -33.94 33.40 -16.34
C ASP A 403 -34.38 32.47 -15.20
N ALA A 404 -33.54 31.51 -14.81
CA ALA A 404 -33.84 30.58 -13.73
C ALA A 404 -33.51 31.18 -12.35
N VAL A 405 -34.35 30.85 -11.37
CA VAL A 405 -34.09 31.10 -9.95
C VAL A 405 -33.95 29.75 -9.26
N ILE A 406 -32.72 29.37 -8.94
CA ILE A 406 -32.40 28.13 -8.24
C ILE A 406 -32.72 28.34 -6.75
N PRO A 407 -33.70 27.63 -6.17
CA PRO A 407 -34.15 27.86 -4.79
C PRO A 407 -33.08 27.52 -3.77
N LYS A 408 -33.22 28.05 -2.55
CA LYS A 408 -32.45 27.64 -1.37
C LYS A 408 -32.62 26.13 -1.11
N GLY A 409 -31.52 25.48 -0.72
CA GLY A 409 -31.48 24.07 -0.37
C GLY A 409 -31.27 23.12 -1.55
N THR A 410 -31.18 23.63 -2.77
CA THR A 410 -30.95 22.85 -3.99
C THR A 410 -29.53 22.29 -4.01
N MET A 411 -29.41 21.00 -4.34
CA MET A 411 -28.11 20.37 -4.59
C MET A 411 -27.57 20.81 -5.95
N VAL A 412 -26.30 21.21 -6.01
CA VAL A 412 -25.62 21.54 -7.27
C VAL A 412 -24.37 20.68 -7.42
N LEU A 413 -24.26 19.95 -8.53
CA LEU A 413 -23.14 19.10 -8.88
C LEU A 413 -22.36 19.73 -10.02
N ILE A 414 -21.04 19.79 -9.87
CA ILE A 414 -20.13 20.40 -10.85
C ILE A 414 -19.40 19.26 -11.56
N ASN A 415 -19.69 19.06 -12.84
CA ASN A 415 -19.00 18.08 -13.65
C ASN A 415 -17.64 18.66 -14.08
N ALA A 416 -16.67 18.57 -13.17
CA ALA A 416 -15.31 19.05 -13.38
C ALA A 416 -14.59 18.26 -14.49
N GLN A 417 -14.90 16.97 -14.67
CA GLN A 417 -14.36 16.18 -15.77
C GLN A 417 -14.78 16.77 -17.11
N ALA A 418 -16.09 16.96 -17.34
CA ALA A 418 -16.58 17.56 -18.58
C ALA A 418 -16.02 18.96 -18.78
N GLY A 419 -16.01 19.81 -17.75
CA GLY A 419 -15.49 21.17 -17.87
C GLY A 419 -13.99 21.22 -18.19
N ASN A 420 -13.19 20.33 -17.61
CA ASN A 420 -11.77 20.25 -17.92
C ASN A 420 -11.46 19.67 -19.31
N HIS A 421 -12.42 19.01 -19.96
CA HIS A 421 -12.31 18.43 -21.30
C HIS A 421 -13.27 19.07 -22.31
N ASP A 422 -13.81 20.25 -21.94
CA ASP A 422 -14.74 20.98 -22.76
C ASP A 422 -14.08 21.47 -24.05
N THR A 423 -14.48 20.90 -25.19
CA THR A 423 -13.97 21.27 -26.51
C THR A 423 -14.27 22.71 -26.90
N ASP A 424 -15.32 23.31 -26.32
CA ASP A 424 -15.72 24.70 -26.62
C ASP A 424 -14.77 25.70 -25.95
N TYR A 425 -14.08 25.26 -24.88
CA TYR A 425 -13.15 26.09 -24.11
C TYR A 425 -11.68 25.71 -24.36
N TRP A 426 -11.36 24.42 -24.35
CA TRP A 426 -9.99 23.88 -24.51
C TRP A 426 -9.63 23.57 -25.97
N GLY A 427 -10.62 23.63 -26.88
CA GLY A 427 -10.45 23.33 -28.31
C GLY A 427 -10.48 21.84 -28.65
N PRO A 428 -10.17 21.46 -29.91
CA PRO A 428 -10.25 20.07 -30.37
C PRO A 428 -9.32 19.10 -29.64
N THR A 429 -8.25 19.60 -29.01
CA THR A 429 -7.27 18.80 -28.26
C THR A 429 -7.61 18.65 -26.78
N ALA A 430 -8.83 19.01 -26.36
CA ALA A 430 -9.27 18.92 -24.97
C ALA A 430 -9.10 17.51 -24.37
N ALA A 431 -9.30 16.47 -25.18
CA ALA A 431 -9.14 15.06 -24.83
C ALA A 431 -7.71 14.52 -25.06
N THR A 432 -6.72 15.39 -25.27
CA THR A 432 -5.31 15.00 -25.41
C THR A 432 -4.50 15.58 -24.24
N PHE A 433 -3.68 14.74 -23.60
CA PHE A 433 -2.68 15.19 -22.63
C PHE A 433 -1.58 15.97 -23.37
N ASP A 434 -1.56 17.28 -23.19
CA ASP A 434 -0.64 18.17 -23.91
C ASP A 434 -0.16 19.34 -23.03
N PRO A 435 1.05 19.23 -22.45
CA PRO A 435 1.65 20.28 -21.64
C PRO A 435 1.93 21.59 -22.40
N GLU A 436 2.06 21.56 -23.73
CA GLU A 436 2.47 22.73 -24.54
C GLU A 436 1.49 23.89 -24.42
N ARG A 437 0.21 23.58 -24.22
CA ARG A 437 -0.88 24.53 -24.03
C ARG A 437 -0.65 25.54 -22.90
N TRP A 438 0.19 25.21 -21.93
CA TRP A 438 0.48 26.08 -20.79
C TRP A 438 1.70 26.99 -20.99
N LEU A 439 2.39 26.90 -22.12
CA LEU A 439 3.63 27.64 -22.41
C LEU A 439 3.43 28.82 -23.33
N THR A 440 2.42 28.76 -24.20
CA THR A 440 2.03 29.89 -25.04
C THR A 440 1.05 30.75 -24.24
N PRO A 441 1.43 31.97 -23.82
CA PRO A 441 0.46 32.90 -23.27
C PRO A 441 -0.54 33.22 -24.38
N PRO A 442 -1.85 33.04 -24.19
CA PRO A 442 -2.80 33.53 -25.18
C PRO A 442 -2.62 35.05 -25.33
N SER A 443 -2.65 35.54 -26.57
CA SER A 443 -2.31 36.93 -26.95
C SER A 443 -3.34 37.98 -26.47
N SER A 444 -4.25 37.61 -25.57
CA SER A 444 -5.41 38.41 -25.14
C SER A 444 -5.30 38.79 -23.65
N PRO A 445 -5.77 39.98 -23.23
CA PRO A 445 -5.96 40.32 -21.82
C PRO A 445 -6.90 39.35 -21.07
N ASP A 446 -7.82 38.69 -21.80
CA ASP A 446 -8.74 37.65 -21.30
C ASP A 446 -8.17 36.23 -21.43
N ALA A 447 -6.88 36.12 -21.69
CA ALA A 447 -6.17 34.86 -21.84
C ALA A 447 -6.33 33.93 -20.64
N LEU A 448 -6.74 32.70 -20.94
CA LEU A 448 -6.82 31.51 -20.09
C LEU A 448 -5.61 31.34 -19.12
N HIS A 449 -4.43 31.82 -19.53
CA HIS A 449 -3.15 31.57 -18.87
C HIS A 449 -2.33 32.85 -18.60
N ALA A 450 -2.96 34.03 -18.57
CA ALA A 450 -2.25 35.27 -18.26
C ALA A 450 -1.63 35.23 -16.84
N PRO A 451 -0.37 35.68 -16.65
CA PRO A 451 0.34 35.63 -15.36
C PRO A 451 -0.37 36.33 -14.17
N ASN A 452 -1.36 37.19 -14.44
CA ASN A 452 -2.08 38.01 -13.45
C ASN A 452 -3.57 37.62 -13.28
N SER A 453 -4.04 36.49 -13.81
CA SER A 453 -5.45 36.07 -13.73
C SER A 453 -5.85 35.45 -12.38
N HIS A 454 -5.33 35.97 -11.26
CA HIS A 454 -5.52 35.42 -9.90
C HIS A 454 -6.98 35.23 -9.44
N ALA A 455 -7.97 35.72 -10.19
CA ALA A 455 -9.39 35.48 -9.94
C ALA A 455 -9.92 34.14 -10.50
N ASN A 456 -9.22 33.49 -11.44
CA ASN A 456 -9.73 32.34 -12.18
C ASN A 456 -8.99 31.04 -11.84
N PRO A 457 -9.70 29.91 -11.68
CA PRO A 457 -9.05 28.61 -11.55
C PRO A 457 -8.39 28.23 -12.90
N PRO A 458 -7.13 27.76 -12.92
CA PRO A 458 -6.50 27.29 -14.16
C PRO A 458 -7.21 26.06 -14.74
N HIS A 459 -7.76 25.21 -13.87
CA HIS A 459 -8.59 24.05 -14.18
C HIS A 459 -9.54 23.77 -12.99
N LEU A 460 -10.58 22.97 -13.17
CA LEU A 460 -11.65 22.76 -12.18
C LEU A 460 -11.33 21.71 -11.10
N SER A 461 -10.18 21.04 -11.15
CA SER A 461 -9.85 19.90 -10.27
C SER A 461 -9.65 20.31 -8.81
N PHE A 462 -9.31 21.57 -8.56
CA PHE A 462 -9.27 22.16 -7.22
C PHE A 462 -10.57 22.92 -6.86
N GLY A 463 -11.57 22.87 -7.73
CA GLY A 463 -12.77 23.71 -7.67
C GLY A 463 -12.46 25.20 -7.80
N ALA A 464 -13.45 26.05 -7.51
CA ALA A 464 -13.33 27.50 -7.59
C ALA A 464 -14.13 28.21 -6.49
N GLY A 465 -13.91 29.52 -6.35
CA GLY A 465 -14.61 30.37 -5.39
C GLY A 465 -14.26 30.10 -3.93
N SER A 466 -15.11 30.53 -2.99
CA SER A 466 -14.86 30.51 -1.55
C SER A 466 -14.61 29.12 -0.94
N ARG A 467 -14.90 28.07 -1.70
CA ARG A 467 -14.79 26.67 -1.29
C ARG A 467 -13.91 25.85 -2.21
N SER A 468 -12.96 26.50 -2.88
CA SER A 468 -11.83 25.86 -3.56
C SER A 468 -10.97 25.04 -2.59
N CYS A 469 -10.13 24.16 -3.13
CA CYS A 469 -9.25 23.32 -2.33
C CYS A 469 -8.24 24.18 -1.54
N PRO A 470 -8.19 24.10 -0.20
CA PRO A 470 -7.17 24.80 0.57
C PRO A 470 -5.76 24.19 0.37
N GLY A 471 -5.69 22.95 -0.11
CA GLY A 471 -4.43 22.23 -0.37
C GLY A 471 -3.92 22.34 -1.80
N ALA A 472 -4.50 23.20 -2.65
CA ALA A 472 -4.09 23.31 -4.06
C ALA A 472 -2.59 23.62 -4.22
N LEU A 473 -2.09 24.59 -3.45
CA LEU A 473 -0.69 25.01 -3.52
C LEU A 473 0.29 23.89 -3.11
N ILE A 474 0.04 23.24 -1.97
CA ILE A 474 0.89 22.16 -1.49
C ILE A 474 0.85 20.96 -2.45
N ALA A 475 -0.32 20.59 -2.97
CA ALA A 475 -0.47 19.48 -3.90
C ALA A 475 0.33 19.73 -5.20
N SER A 476 0.19 20.90 -5.82
CA SER A 476 0.94 21.23 -7.03
C SER A 476 2.46 21.21 -6.80
N LYS A 477 2.94 21.75 -5.67
CA LYS A 477 4.37 21.72 -5.33
C LYS A 477 4.90 20.30 -5.05
N LEU A 478 4.09 19.43 -4.43
CA LEU A 478 4.47 18.03 -4.20
C LEU A 478 4.58 17.25 -5.53
N ILE A 479 3.61 17.43 -6.42
CA ILE A 479 3.65 16.84 -7.77
C ILE A 479 4.87 17.38 -8.53
N TYR A 480 5.14 18.68 -8.46
CA TYR A 480 6.34 19.28 -9.05
C TYR A 480 7.62 18.67 -8.48
N ALA A 481 7.75 18.58 -7.15
CA ALA A 481 8.94 18.04 -6.49
C ALA A 481 9.22 16.60 -6.92
N ALA A 482 8.18 15.75 -6.96
CA ALA A 482 8.32 14.38 -7.42
C ALA A 482 8.72 14.30 -8.90
N LEU A 483 8.07 15.07 -9.79
CA LEU A 483 8.41 15.09 -11.22
C LEU A 483 9.82 15.63 -11.48
N PHE A 484 10.22 16.71 -10.82
CA PHE A 484 11.58 17.26 -10.95
C PHE A 484 12.63 16.21 -10.60
N ARG A 485 12.41 15.44 -9.53
CA ARG A 485 13.32 14.37 -9.10
C ARG A 485 13.33 13.18 -10.03
N LEU A 486 12.16 12.69 -10.40
CA LEU A 486 12.02 11.55 -11.30
C LEU A 486 12.65 11.87 -12.65
N LEU A 487 12.23 12.96 -13.30
CA LEU A 487 12.62 13.28 -14.66
C LEU A 487 14.05 13.83 -14.77
N SER A 488 14.66 14.26 -13.67
CA SER A 488 16.09 14.64 -13.67
C SER A 488 17.04 13.44 -13.54
N LEU A 489 16.57 12.29 -13.07
CA LEU A 489 17.38 11.08 -12.85
C LEU A 489 17.03 9.93 -13.78
N TYR A 490 15.74 9.79 -14.12
CA TYR A 490 15.20 8.63 -14.80
C TYR A 490 14.47 8.99 -16.08
N ARG A 491 14.61 8.07 -17.05
CA ARG A 491 13.68 7.86 -18.14
C ARG A 491 12.75 6.72 -17.74
N ILE A 492 11.45 6.99 -17.73
CA ILE A 492 10.40 6.07 -17.34
C ILE A 492 9.68 5.66 -18.61
N GLU A 493 9.62 4.36 -18.90
CA GLU A 493 8.96 3.80 -20.08
C GLU A 493 7.83 2.85 -19.66
N ALA A 494 6.72 2.89 -20.40
CA ALA A 494 5.60 2.01 -20.15
C ALA A 494 5.97 0.55 -20.43
N SER A 495 5.48 -0.36 -19.60
CA SER A 495 5.52 -1.80 -19.88
C SER A 495 4.80 -2.11 -21.18
N VAL A 496 5.41 -3.00 -21.97
CA VAL A 496 4.80 -3.50 -23.21
C VAL A 496 3.62 -4.44 -22.90
N THR A 497 3.73 -5.21 -21.82
CA THR A 497 2.73 -6.22 -21.43
C THR A 497 1.64 -5.65 -20.53
N ASN A 498 1.94 -4.58 -19.78
CA ASN A 498 0.99 -3.93 -18.89
C ASN A 498 1.06 -2.39 -18.97
N PRO A 499 0.68 -1.78 -20.12
CA PRO A 499 0.78 -0.34 -20.35
C PRO A 499 -0.24 0.46 -19.52
N PRO A 500 0.04 1.76 -19.26
CA PRO A 500 -0.91 2.64 -18.59
C PRO A 500 -2.15 2.90 -19.44
N ASN A 501 -3.31 2.99 -18.79
CA ASN A 501 -4.50 3.58 -19.39
C ASN A 501 -4.41 5.11 -19.27
N THR A 502 -4.32 5.80 -20.40
CA THR A 502 -4.14 7.26 -20.48
C THR A 502 -5.42 8.00 -20.87
N ASP A 503 -6.56 7.33 -20.98
CA ASP A 503 -7.84 7.98 -21.22
C ASP A 503 -8.31 8.74 -19.97
N TYR A 504 -8.79 9.97 -20.15
CA TYR A 504 -9.16 10.84 -19.03
C TYR A 504 -10.41 10.38 -18.26
N VAL A 505 -11.14 9.38 -18.76
CA VAL A 505 -12.25 8.71 -18.08
C VAL A 505 -11.80 7.34 -17.57
N ASP A 506 -11.24 6.51 -18.45
CA ASP A 506 -10.97 5.10 -18.19
C ASP A 506 -9.68 4.85 -17.39
N TYR A 507 -8.85 5.88 -17.16
CA TYR A 507 -7.78 5.81 -16.15
C TYR A 507 -8.33 5.48 -14.77
N ASN A 508 -9.58 5.89 -14.46
CA ASN A 508 -10.22 5.60 -13.20
C ASN A 508 -10.73 4.15 -13.17
N ALA A 509 -10.15 3.35 -12.28
CA ALA A 509 -10.52 1.95 -12.07
C ALA A 509 -11.95 1.79 -11.53
N ILE A 510 -12.47 2.77 -10.79
CA ILE A 510 -13.82 2.73 -10.19
C ILE A 510 -14.55 4.04 -10.50
N LYS A 511 -15.38 4.02 -11.55
CA LYS A 511 -16.08 5.22 -12.06
C LYS A 511 -17.05 5.86 -11.05
N SER A 512 -17.61 5.04 -10.15
CA SER A 512 -18.50 5.53 -9.08
C SER A 512 -17.75 6.21 -7.92
N ALA A 513 -16.42 6.11 -7.85
CA ALA A 513 -15.63 6.69 -6.77
C ALA A 513 -15.65 8.22 -6.77
N LEU A 514 -15.61 8.82 -5.58
CA LEU A 514 -15.53 10.27 -5.42
C LEU A 514 -14.18 10.81 -5.91
N VAL A 515 -13.12 10.07 -5.62
CA VAL A 515 -11.76 10.34 -6.04
C VAL A 515 -11.34 9.25 -7.01
N ALA A 516 -10.82 9.63 -8.17
CA ALA A 516 -10.37 8.69 -9.17
C ALA A 516 -9.19 7.85 -8.66
N ILE A 517 -9.29 6.54 -8.89
CA ILE A 517 -8.26 5.59 -8.53
C ILE A 517 -7.58 5.15 -9.83
N PRO A 518 -6.32 5.53 -10.09
CA PRO A 518 -5.66 5.18 -11.33
C PRO A 518 -5.51 3.67 -11.44
N ARG A 519 -5.72 3.12 -12.64
CA ARG A 519 -5.38 1.73 -12.96
C ARG A 519 -3.88 1.52 -12.81
N ASP A 520 -3.51 0.36 -12.29
CA ASP A 520 -2.11 -0.02 -12.14
C ASP A 520 -1.51 -0.36 -13.51
N PHE A 521 -0.22 -0.06 -13.69
CA PHE A 521 0.56 -0.34 -14.89
C PHE A 521 2.01 -0.65 -14.52
N GLY A 522 2.69 -1.41 -15.38
CA GLY A 522 4.13 -1.67 -15.25
C GLY A 522 4.95 -0.56 -15.90
N ALA A 523 6.09 -0.22 -15.32
CA ALA A 523 7.01 0.76 -15.88
C ALA A 523 8.47 0.34 -15.68
N SER A 524 9.28 0.50 -16.73
CA SER A 524 10.73 0.41 -16.67
C SER A 524 11.31 1.78 -16.33
N VAL A 525 12.30 1.82 -15.44
CA VAL A 525 12.86 3.07 -14.91
C VAL A 525 14.37 3.08 -15.14
N TYR A 526 14.78 3.62 -16.29
CA TYR A 526 16.18 3.67 -16.73
C TYR A 526 16.86 4.94 -16.26
N ARG A 527 18.10 4.82 -15.82
CA ARG A 527 18.86 5.96 -15.33
C ARG A 527 19.46 6.77 -16.50
N VAL A 528 19.19 8.08 -16.56
CA VAL A 528 19.69 8.96 -17.65
C VAL A 528 20.96 9.74 -17.31
N THR A 529 21.46 9.66 -16.08
CA THR A 529 22.67 10.36 -15.65
C THR A 529 23.50 9.55 -14.63
N ASN A 530 24.83 9.52 -14.79
CA ASN A 530 25.76 8.76 -13.94
C ASN A 530 26.07 9.44 -12.58
N MET A 531 25.36 10.52 -12.28
CA MET A 531 25.76 11.58 -11.36
C MET A 531 25.78 11.24 -9.86
N LEU A 532 25.19 10.12 -9.45
CA LEU A 532 24.89 9.82 -8.04
C LEU A 532 24.99 8.32 -7.76
N SER A 533 26.00 7.85 -7.03
CA SER A 533 25.73 6.70 -6.19
C SER A 533 24.57 7.13 -5.27
N LEU A 534 23.40 6.52 -5.40
CA LEU A 534 22.34 6.70 -4.43
C LEU A 534 22.90 6.11 -3.13
N SER A 535 23.51 6.96 -2.30
CA SER A 535 23.92 6.59 -0.95
C SER A 535 22.70 6.01 -0.25
N THR A 536 22.82 4.84 0.37
CA THR A 536 21.77 4.23 1.21
C THR A 536 21.40 5.13 2.41
N THR A 537 22.20 6.17 2.67
CA THR A 537 21.94 7.20 3.69
C THR A 537 21.69 8.56 3.04
N HIS A 538 20.49 9.12 3.26
CA HIS A 538 20.24 10.55 3.09
C HIS A 538 21.11 11.28 4.12
N PRO A 539 21.87 12.34 3.76
CA PRO A 539 22.50 13.17 4.78
C PRO A 539 21.38 13.71 5.67
N SER A 540 21.37 13.35 6.94
CA SER A 540 20.38 13.83 7.89
C SER A 540 20.49 15.35 8.00
N VAL A 541 19.71 16.09 7.20
CA VAL A 541 19.44 17.51 7.42
C VAL A 541 18.35 17.58 8.49
N PHE A 542 18.69 17.12 9.69
CA PHE A 542 18.09 17.56 10.93
C PHE A 542 19.28 17.91 11.82
N GLY A 543 19.74 19.15 11.63
CA GLY A 543 20.86 19.70 12.35
C GLY A 543 20.66 19.59 13.86
N SER A 544 21.69 19.04 14.49
CA SER A 544 22.17 19.39 15.81
C SER A 544 21.64 20.71 16.38
N HIS A 545 21.21 20.64 17.63
CA HIS A 545 20.85 21.72 18.55
C HIS A 545 21.98 22.72 18.87
N THR A 546 22.80 23.14 17.91
CA THR A 546 24.03 23.92 18.19
C THR A 546 24.23 25.15 17.32
N GLN A 547 23.15 25.76 16.79
CA GLN A 547 23.22 27.07 16.11
C GLN A 547 22.32 28.17 16.70
N LEU A 548 21.99 28.10 18.00
CA LEU A 548 21.41 29.25 18.72
C LEU A 548 22.25 29.74 19.93
N ILE A 549 23.49 29.27 20.10
CA ILE A 549 24.40 29.73 21.18
C ILE A 549 25.68 30.40 20.63
N ALA A 550 25.86 30.51 19.31
CA ALA A 550 27.05 31.14 18.71
C ALA A 550 26.75 32.41 17.89
N ALA A 551 25.70 33.16 18.24
CA ALA A 551 25.48 34.53 17.74
C ALA A 551 26.00 35.61 18.70
N ILE A 552 26.75 35.23 19.73
CA ILE A 552 27.49 36.14 20.61
C ILE A 552 28.88 35.55 20.82
N SER A 553 29.80 35.80 19.89
CA SER A 553 31.24 35.99 20.15
C SER A 553 32.04 36.12 18.84
N ASN A 554 32.49 37.35 18.59
CA ASN A 554 33.80 37.72 18.06
C ASN A 554 34.30 37.11 16.74
N MET A 555 34.19 37.94 15.68
CA MET A 555 35.33 38.69 15.13
C MET A 555 36.72 37.98 15.16
N ARG A 556 37.25 37.56 13.98
CA ARG A 556 38.61 37.85 13.45
C ARG A 556 39.19 36.79 12.48
N LEU A 557 39.76 37.30 11.36
CA LEU A 557 40.97 36.87 10.59
C LEU A 557 41.03 35.42 10.03
N ARG A 558 41.01 35.18 8.70
CA ARG A 558 42.02 35.38 7.61
C ARG A 558 42.93 34.15 7.34
N PHE A 559 43.15 33.91 6.03
CA PHE A 559 44.23 33.15 5.34
C PHE A 559 44.18 31.61 5.41
N ALA A 560 44.61 30.81 4.42
CA ALA A 560 44.98 30.95 3.01
C ALA A 560 45.27 29.54 2.44
N SER A 561 45.18 29.39 1.10
CA SER A 561 45.98 28.49 0.22
C SER A 561 45.83 26.96 0.37
N GLY A 562 45.86 26.10 -0.66
CA GLY A 562 46.13 26.23 -2.10
C GLY A 562 46.76 24.90 -2.63
N VAL A 563 46.66 24.69 -3.97
CA VAL A 563 47.46 23.76 -4.83
C VAL A 563 47.00 22.26 -4.84
N ILE A 564 46.47 21.62 -5.89
CA ILE A 564 46.70 21.44 -7.37
C ILE A 564 47.64 20.24 -7.71
N VAL A 565 47.24 19.47 -8.74
CA VAL A 565 47.98 18.68 -9.77
C VAL A 565 47.60 17.17 -9.78
N ALA A 566 46.78 16.65 -10.73
CA ALA A 566 47.07 16.13 -12.11
C ALA A 566 47.74 14.72 -12.11
N VAL A 567 47.57 13.75 -13.03
CA VAL A 567 46.92 13.57 -14.35
C VAL A 567 47.10 12.08 -14.81
N ALA A 568 46.33 11.65 -15.84
CA ALA A 568 46.58 10.54 -16.82
C ALA A 568 46.26 9.08 -16.43
N SER A 569 45.83 8.13 -17.30
CA SER A 569 45.41 8.04 -18.73
C SER A 569 44.99 6.56 -19.01
N LEU A 570 43.84 6.28 -19.65
CA LEU A 570 43.59 5.70 -21.02
C LEU A 570 43.78 4.18 -21.32
N ALA A 571 42.95 3.74 -22.30
CA ALA A 571 42.90 2.51 -23.15
C ALA A 571 41.90 1.41 -22.68
N VAL A 572 40.75 1.13 -23.32
CA VAL A 572 40.36 0.72 -24.71
C VAL A 572 40.72 -0.73 -25.09
N SER A 573 39.71 -1.60 -25.28
CA SER A 573 39.61 -2.49 -26.45
C SER A 573 38.17 -3.00 -26.69
N GLU A 574 37.89 -3.32 -27.95
CA GLU A 574 36.60 -3.50 -28.64
C GLU A 574 36.28 -4.98 -28.97
N ARG A 575 34.99 -5.24 -29.28
CA ARG A 575 34.40 -6.24 -30.22
C ARG A 575 34.32 -7.74 -29.89
N ALA A 576 33.08 -8.28 -29.94
CA ALA A 576 32.64 -9.29 -30.91
C ALA A 576 31.09 -9.37 -30.98
N ALA A 577 30.54 -9.79 -32.12
CA ALA A 577 29.17 -9.58 -32.58
C ALA A 577 28.49 -10.89 -33.06
N LEU A 578 27.14 -10.92 -33.03
CA LEU A 578 26.17 -11.69 -33.88
C LEU A 578 26.25 -13.25 -33.81
N SER A 579 25.18 -14.07 -33.80
CA SER A 579 23.81 -14.05 -34.37
C SER A 579 22.98 -15.25 -33.83
N PRO A 580 21.64 -15.31 -34.01
CA PRO A 580 20.76 -16.36 -33.47
C PRO A 580 20.55 -17.52 -34.46
N LYS A 581 20.46 -18.77 -33.97
CA LYS A 581 20.09 -19.95 -34.77
C LYS A 581 18.71 -20.49 -34.37
N ILE A 582 17.86 -20.59 -35.38
CA ILE A 582 16.59 -21.31 -35.45
C ILE A 582 16.89 -22.80 -35.72
N PHE A 583 16.30 -23.71 -34.94
CA PHE A 583 16.01 -25.12 -35.27
C PHE A 583 14.80 -25.51 -34.37
N GLY A 584 13.74 -26.18 -34.82
CA GLY A 584 13.62 -27.23 -35.83
C GLY A 584 13.15 -28.50 -35.11
N VAL A 585 11.90 -28.90 -35.33
CA VAL A 585 11.21 -30.03 -34.67
C VAL A 585 11.83 -31.37 -35.11
N ASP A 586 12.15 -32.26 -34.16
CA ASP A 586 12.53 -33.66 -34.36
C ASP A 586 11.29 -34.57 -34.21
N PRO A 587 10.93 -35.39 -35.21
CA PRO A 587 9.87 -36.39 -35.14
C PRO A 587 10.46 -37.76 -34.75
N SER A 588 10.80 -37.94 -33.47
CA SER A 588 11.06 -39.26 -32.89
C SER A 588 10.51 -39.30 -31.46
N GLY A 589 9.49 -40.12 -31.24
CA GLY A 589 8.67 -40.16 -30.03
C GLY A 589 9.38 -40.69 -28.78
N ALA A 590 10.34 -39.93 -28.27
CA ALA A 590 10.68 -39.91 -26.85
C ALA A 590 10.08 -38.62 -26.27
N PRO A 591 9.42 -38.64 -25.09
CA PRO A 591 9.08 -37.38 -24.44
C PRO A 591 10.41 -36.67 -24.18
N ALA A 592 10.62 -35.55 -24.86
CA ALA A 592 11.69 -34.63 -24.52
C ALA A 592 11.59 -34.39 -23.01
N SER A 593 12.70 -34.56 -22.30
CA SER A 593 12.85 -34.17 -20.91
C SER A 593 12.47 -32.69 -20.80
N PHE A 594 11.20 -32.42 -20.50
CA PHE A 594 10.69 -31.11 -20.20
C PHE A 594 11.31 -30.74 -18.85
N ASN A 595 12.41 -29.97 -18.89
CA ASN A 595 12.86 -29.27 -17.70
C ASN A 595 11.72 -28.33 -17.30
N PRO A 596 11.07 -28.50 -16.13
CA PRO A 596 10.11 -27.51 -15.67
C PRO A 596 10.85 -26.17 -15.58
N PRO A 597 10.24 -25.04 -16.00
CA PRO A 597 10.85 -23.73 -15.83
C PRO A 597 11.23 -23.54 -14.35
N GLU A 598 12.38 -22.94 -14.05
CA GLU A 598 12.75 -22.54 -12.69
C GLU A 598 11.72 -21.51 -12.19
N PHE A 599 10.61 -21.99 -11.64
CA PHE A 599 9.56 -21.19 -11.03
C PHE A 599 9.93 -20.72 -9.63
N ALA A 600 11.20 -20.84 -9.21
CA ALA A 600 11.66 -20.14 -8.03
C ALA A 600 11.84 -18.66 -8.41
N PRO A 601 10.89 -17.74 -8.11
CA PRO A 601 11.22 -16.33 -8.14
C PRO A 601 12.47 -16.14 -7.29
N ALA A 602 13.41 -15.33 -7.77
CA ALA A 602 14.50 -14.87 -6.92
C ALA A 602 13.85 -14.25 -5.68
N LEU A 603 14.04 -14.89 -4.51
CA LEU A 603 13.52 -14.38 -3.25
C LEU A 603 13.91 -12.90 -3.13
N GLY A 604 12.93 -12.03 -2.95
CA GLY A 604 13.18 -10.60 -2.77
C GLY A 604 13.80 -10.37 -1.39
N GLY A 605 14.95 -9.71 -1.34
CA GLY A 605 15.63 -9.38 -0.09
C GLY A 605 16.84 -8.48 -0.31
N ASP A 606 17.06 -7.55 0.61
CA ASP A 606 18.31 -6.80 0.66
C ASP A 606 19.37 -7.76 1.24
N GLY A 607 20.45 -8.00 0.51
CA GLY A 607 21.62 -8.71 1.04
C GLY A 607 22.13 -8.06 2.33
N PHE A 608 23.07 -8.70 3.01
CA PHE A 608 23.53 -8.18 4.30
C PHE A 608 24.20 -6.80 4.16
N ASP A 609 23.58 -5.77 4.75
CA ASP A 609 24.13 -4.43 4.88
C ASP A 609 24.37 -4.10 6.36
N PRO A 610 25.64 -3.96 6.80
CA PRO A 610 25.96 -3.68 8.19
C PRO A 610 25.49 -2.30 8.68
N GLU A 611 25.21 -1.36 7.77
CA GLU A 611 24.71 -0.02 8.12
C GLU A 611 23.17 0.01 8.24
N ASN A 612 22.48 -0.95 7.62
CA ASN A 612 21.03 -1.11 7.73
C ASN A 612 20.67 -1.96 8.95
N MET A 613 20.64 -1.34 10.13
CA MET A 613 20.36 -2.02 11.38
C MET A 613 18.86 -2.01 11.74
N ALA A 614 18.47 -2.98 12.57
CA ALA A 614 17.16 -2.98 13.21
C ALA A 614 17.02 -1.77 14.14
N ASP A 615 15.98 -0.96 13.95
CA ASP A 615 15.63 0.10 14.89
C ASP A 615 15.14 -0.48 16.24
N LYS A 616 14.96 0.37 17.24
CA LYS A 616 14.54 -0.07 18.58
C LYS A 616 13.21 -0.81 18.56
N ALA A 617 12.24 -0.38 17.76
CA ALA A 617 10.93 -1.03 17.71
C ALA A 617 11.03 -2.45 17.13
N LEU A 618 11.78 -2.62 16.04
CA LEU A 618 12.03 -3.93 15.43
C LEU A 618 12.80 -4.85 16.37
N TRP A 619 13.84 -4.33 17.03
CA TRP A 619 14.62 -5.07 18.04
C TRP A 619 13.73 -5.54 19.20
N ASP A 620 12.99 -4.63 19.82
CA ASP A 620 12.13 -4.93 20.98
C ASP A 620 10.99 -5.91 20.60
N LYS A 621 10.46 -5.83 19.37
CA LYS A 621 9.47 -6.79 18.83
C LYS A 621 10.05 -8.21 18.80
N TYR A 622 11.23 -8.37 18.23
CA TYR A 622 11.85 -9.69 18.07
C TYR A 622 12.51 -10.21 19.33
N LEU A 623 12.91 -9.32 20.25
CA LEU A 623 13.34 -9.69 21.60
C LEU A 623 12.21 -10.40 22.34
N LYS A 624 11.00 -9.82 22.37
CA LYS A 624 9.81 -10.45 22.99
C LYS A 624 9.43 -11.78 22.34
N LYS A 625 9.51 -11.86 21.00
CA LYS A 625 9.28 -13.12 20.28
C LYS A 625 10.32 -14.18 20.66
N GLY A 626 11.58 -13.77 20.80
CA GLY A 626 12.68 -14.61 21.27
C GLY A 626 12.47 -15.14 22.67
N ASP A 627 12.11 -14.27 23.61
CA ASP A 627 11.76 -14.66 24.99
C ASP A 627 10.64 -15.71 24.99
N HIS A 628 9.58 -15.47 24.22
CA HIS A 628 8.45 -16.40 24.09
C HIS A 628 8.87 -17.74 23.48
N MET A 629 9.63 -17.72 22.39
CA MET A 629 10.09 -18.92 21.69
C MET A 629 10.98 -19.81 22.56
N MET A 630 11.85 -19.19 23.38
CA MET A 630 12.64 -19.91 24.39
C MET A 630 11.73 -20.64 25.38
N CYS A 631 10.70 -19.97 25.91
CA CYS A 631 9.74 -20.62 26.81
C CYS A 631 9.04 -21.82 26.16
N LEU A 632 8.64 -21.71 24.89
CA LEU A 632 8.02 -22.84 24.16
C LEU A 632 8.96 -24.03 24.02
N MET A 633 10.22 -23.79 23.64
CA MET A 633 11.22 -24.85 23.46
C MET A 633 11.54 -25.56 24.78
N GLU A 634 11.64 -24.82 25.89
CA GLU A 634 12.04 -25.34 27.19
C GLU A 634 10.91 -25.95 28.03
N ALA A 635 9.65 -25.69 27.67
CA ALA A 635 8.50 -26.25 28.36
C ALA A 635 8.24 -27.72 28.02
N THR A 636 7.50 -28.40 28.89
CA THR A 636 6.79 -29.65 28.55
C THR A 636 5.85 -29.42 27.36
N ASP A 637 5.40 -30.50 26.69
CA ASP A 637 4.42 -30.36 25.60
C ASP A 637 3.13 -29.67 26.08
N ALA A 638 2.62 -30.07 27.26
CA ALA A 638 1.44 -29.46 27.86
C ALA A 638 1.68 -28.00 28.26
N GLY A 639 2.85 -27.68 28.81
CA GLY A 639 3.25 -26.32 29.17
C GLY A 639 3.41 -25.40 27.96
N ALA A 640 4.02 -25.90 26.87
CA ALA A 640 4.13 -25.16 25.62
C ALA A 640 2.74 -24.96 24.98
N GLY A 641 1.88 -25.98 24.99
CA GLY A 641 0.49 -25.85 24.57
C GLY A 641 -0.30 -24.83 25.40
N TRP A 642 -0.05 -24.79 26.72
CA TRP A 642 -0.64 -23.79 27.61
C TRP A 642 -0.16 -22.36 27.29
N LEU A 643 1.14 -22.17 27.02
CA LEU A 643 1.72 -20.88 26.61
C LEU A 643 1.14 -20.38 25.28
N GLU A 644 0.90 -21.29 24.34
CA GLU A 644 0.23 -21.02 23.05
C GLU A 644 -1.31 -20.90 23.16
N LYS A 645 -1.88 -21.15 24.35
CA LYS A 645 -3.33 -21.18 24.60
C LYS A 645 -4.06 -22.20 23.71
N ASP A 646 -3.43 -23.34 23.49
CA ASP A 646 -3.99 -24.44 22.73
C ASP A 646 -5.29 -24.97 23.38
N PRO A 647 -6.37 -25.18 22.61
CA PRO A 647 -7.68 -25.52 23.16
C PRO A 647 -7.85 -27.00 23.51
N ARG A 648 -6.88 -27.88 23.22
CA ARG A 648 -6.97 -29.31 23.54
C ARG A 648 -7.00 -29.53 25.06
N LYS A 649 -7.44 -30.71 25.48
CA LYS A 649 -7.49 -31.11 26.89
C LYS A 649 -6.82 -32.49 27.06
N PRO A 650 -5.58 -32.56 27.58
CA PRO A 650 -4.72 -31.43 27.98
C PRO A 650 -4.27 -30.56 26.78
N PRO A 651 -3.90 -29.28 27.00
CA PRO A 651 -3.25 -28.46 25.97
C PRO A 651 -2.00 -29.15 25.44
N SER A 652 -1.64 -28.92 24.19
CA SER A 652 -0.44 -29.53 23.59
C SER A 652 0.18 -28.57 22.57
N ALA A 653 1.50 -28.56 22.44
CA ALA A 653 2.20 -27.87 21.36
C ALA A 653 2.44 -28.79 20.16
N ALA A 654 2.19 -30.09 20.30
CA ALA A 654 2.42 -31.08 19.27
C ALA A 654 1.71 -30.71 17.96
N SER A 655 2.46 -30.73 16.85
CA SER A 655 1.88 -30.59 15.52
C SER A 655 0.93 -31.76 15.26
N LYS A 656 -0.16 -31.48 14.53
CA LYS A 656 -1.02 -32.54 14.00
C LYS A 656 -0.36 -33.30 12.83
N TRP A 657 0.71 -32.73 12.27
CA TRP A 657 1.46 -33.28 11.15
C TRP A 657 2.64 -34.10 11.67
N THR A 658 2.44 -35.41 11.82
CA THR A 658 3.45 -36.34 12.33
C THR A 658 3.85 -37.38 11.28
N GLY A 659 5.07 -37.90 11.35
CA GLY A 659 5.59 -38.87 10.38
C GLY A 659 6.14 -38.21 9.10
N ASP A 660 6.29 -38.99 8.03
CA ASP A 660 6.97 -38.59 6.80
C ASP A 660 6.11 -37.77 5.80
N LEU A 661 4.83 -37.57 6.15
CA LEU A 661 3.80 -36.80 5.45
C LEU A 661 3.65 -37.08 3.94
N ARG A 662 4.12 -38.21 3.39
CA ARG A 662 4.06 -38.45 1.93
C ARG A 662 2.65 -38.31 1.36
N ALA A 663 1.69 -38.98 2.00
CA ALA A 663 0.28 -38.93 1.60
C ALA A 663 -0.36 -37.55 1.82
N GLU A 664 -0.02 -36.86 2.91
CA GLU A 664 -0.58 -35.54 3.20
C GLU A 664 0.00 -34.45 2.28
N LEU A 665 1.29 -34.47 1.98
CA LEU A 665 1.92 -33.56 1.02
C LEU A 665 1.27 -33.73 -0.36
N GLN A 666 1.11 -34.97 -0.83
CA GLN A 666 0.42 -35.26 -2.09
C GLN A 666 -1.04 -34.80 -2.07
N LYS A 667 -1.78 -35.10 -0.99
CA LYS A 667 -3.17 -34.66 -0.81
C LYS A 667 -3.31 -33.14 -0.87
N TRP A 668 -2.35 -32.41 -0.30
CA TRP A 668 -2.30 -30.95 -0.26
C TRP A 668 -1.47 -30.35 -1.40
N PHE A 669 -1.25 -31.08 -2.51
CA PHE A 669 -0.65 -30.57 -3.75
C PHE A 669 0.77 -30.00 -3.59
N TRP A 670 1.54 -30.59 -2.67
CA TRP A 670 2.98 -30.34 -2.53
C TRP A 670 3.77 -31.42 -3.25
N HIS A 671 4.58 -31.01 -4.21
CA HIS A 671 5.34 -31.89 -5.07
C HIS A 671 6.83 -31.61 -4.97
N GLU A 672 7.64 -32.67 -5.01
CA GLU A 672 9.08 -32.54 -5.14
C GLU A 672 9.41 -32.12 -6.58
N SER A 673 10.08 -30.98 -6.76
CA SER A 673 10.56 -30.53 -8.06
C SER A 673 11.93 -31.14 -8.35
N GLN A 674 12.29 -31.28 -9.64
CA GLN A 674 13.66 -31.67 -10.01
C GLN A 674 14.67 -30.71 -9.37
N TYR A 675 15.69 -31.28 -8.76
CA TYR A 675 16.70 -30.56 -7.99
C TYR A 675 18.05 -31.27 -8.17
N ASP A 676 19.05 -30.58 -8.69
CA ASP A 676 20.39 -31.15 -8.89
C ASP A 676 21.04 -31.36 -7.52
N LYS A 677 20.95 -32.60 -7.03
CA LYS A 677 21.46 -32.94 -5.70
C LYS A 677 22.98 -32.92 -5.64
N GLY A 678 23.70 -33.08 -6.75
CA GLY A 678 25.16 -33.00 -6.77
C GLY A 678 25.61 -31.58 -6.42
N TRP A 679 25.20 -30.65 -7.27
CA TRP A 679 25.61 -29.25 -7.17
C TRP A 679 24.94 -28.48 -6.03
N GLU A 680 23.63 -28.64 -5.83
CA GLU A 680 22.87 -27.84 -4.86
C GLU A 680 23.13 -28.24 -3.40
N CYS A 681 23.75 -29.39 -3.16
CA CYS A 681 24.11 -29.88 -1.84
C CYS A 681 25.60 -29.79 -1.51
N ASP A 682 26.43 -29.32 -2.44
CA ASP A 682 27.85 -29.11 -2.18
C ASP A 682 28.09 -27.76 -1.48
N PHE A 683 28.00 -27.79 -0.15
CA PHE A 683 28.30 -26.62 0.69
C PHE A 683 29.80 -26.31 0.76
N GLU A 684 30.69 -27.26 0.42
CA GLU A 684 32.13 -26.99 0.27
C GLU A 684 32.36 -26.07 -0.94
N GLY A 685 31.74 -26.36 -2.07
CA GLY A 685 31.73 -25.50 -3.25
C GLY A 685 31.17 -24.09 -3.01
N MET A 686 30.22 -23.98 -2.08
CA MET A 686 29.64 -22.72 -1.60
C MET A 686 30.49 -22.00 -0.54
N GLY A 687 31.69 -22.49 -0.25
CA GLY A 687 32.62 -21.84 0.69
C GLY A 687 32.22 -22.00 2.16
N LEU A 688 31.52 -23.08 2.53
CA LEU A 688 31.09 -23.34 3.91
C LEU A 688 31.78 -24.55 4.54
N LYS A 689 32.85 -25.05 3.94
CA LYS A 689 33.60 -26.22 4.43
C LYS A 689 33.98 -26.10 5.91
N THR A 690 34.71 -25.06 6.31
CA THR A 690 35.17 -24.94 7.70
C THR A 690 34.02 -24.69 8.67
N THR A 691 32.94 -24.09 8.19
CA THR A 691 31.72 -23.91 8.99
C THR A 691 31.06 -25.24 9.30
N PHE A 692 30.89 -26.10 8.30
CA PHE A 692 30.30 -27.44 8.49
C PHE A 692 31.20 -28.32 9.35
N GLU A 693 32.51 -28.36 9.07
CA GLU A 693 33.49 -29.09 9.89
C GLU A 693 33.46 -28.62 11.36
N GLY A 694 33.38 -27.30 11.58
CA GLY A 694 33.30 -26.70 12.92
C GLY A 694 31.99 -26.96 13.65
N LEU A 695 30.91 -27.27 12.92
CA LEU A 695 29.62 -27.71 13.46
C LEU A 695 29.54 -29.24 13.61
N GLY A 696 30.56 -29.98 13.19
CA GLY A 696 30.57 -31.44 13.19
C GLY A 696 29.63 -32.05 12.14
N LEU A 697 29.51 -31.39 10.99
CA LEU A 697 28.72 -31.83 9.83
C LEU A 697 29.61 -32.01 8.61
N ASN A 698 29.30 -32.97 7.75
CA ASN A 698 29.94 -33.10 6.43
C ASN A 698 29.37 -32.07 5.43
N SER A 699 30.22 -31.33 4.71
CA SER A 699 29.81 -30.29 3.74
C SER A 699 29.50 -30.78 2.32
N GLN A 700 29.76 -32.05 2.02
CA GLN A 700 29.66 -32.61 0.67
C GLN A 700 28.29 -33.24 0.41
N SER A 701 27.91 -33.29 -0.86
CA SER A 701 26.67 -33.95 -1.29
C SER A 701 26.73 -35.46 -1.11
N LYS A 702 25.59 -36.06 -0.78
CA LYS A 702 25.37 -37.51 -0.78
C LYS A 702 25.24 -38.09 -2.19
N TYR A 703 25.10 -37.24 -3.21
CA TYR A 703 24.99 -37.63 -4.61
C TYR A 703 25.95 -36.81 -5.47
N ASP A 704 26.38 -37.31 -6.62
CA ASP A 704 27.04 -36.49 -7.64
C ASP A 704 26.02 -35.91 -8.63
N ASP A 705 26.53 -35.19 -9.64
CA ASP A 705 25.73 -34.53 -10.67
C ASP A 705 24.95 -35.53 -11.56
N GLU A 706 25.33 -36.81 -11.54
CA GLU A 706 24.64 -37.90 -12.25
C GLU A 706 23.59 -38.59 -11.35
N GLY A 707 23.52 -38.20 -10.07
CA GLY A 707 22.61 -38.76 -9.07
C GLY A 707 23.13 -40.03 -8.41
N ASP A 708 24.39 -40.40 -8.65
CA ASP A 708 25.00 -41.58 -8.06
C ASP A 708 25.45 -41.30 -6.60
N PRO A 709 25.30 -42.28 -5.68
CA PRO A 709 25.67 -42.07 -4.29
C PRO A 709 27.16 -41.75 -4.08
N GLN A 710 27.42 -40.71 -3.29
CA GLN A 710 28.73 -40.23 -2.86
C GLN A 710 28.90 -40.37 -1.35
N ALA A 711 30.13 -40.15 -0.86
CA ALA A 711 30.46 -40.27 0.57
C ALA A 711 29.99 -39.08 1.44
N GLY A 712 29.41 -38.04 0.86
CA GLY A 712 28.88 -36.91 1.60
C GLY A 712 27.58 -37.22 2.35
N SER A 713 27.11 -36.24 3.13
CA SER A 713 25.97 -36.45 4.05
C SER A 713 24.79 -35.52 3.80
N ASN A 714 24.90 -34.60 2.84
CA ASN A 714 23.84 -33.65 2.50
C ASN A 714 22.92 -34.23 1.43
N ASP A 715 21.62 -34.27 1.71
CA ASP A 715 20.56 -34.65 0.79
C ASP A 715 19.55 -33.51 0.67
N CYS A 716 19.47 -32.88 -0.50
CA CYS A 716 18.65 -31.70 -0.71
C CYS A 716 17.34 -32.00 -1.39
N TYR A 717 16.37 -31.18 -1.04
CA TYR A 717 15.00 -31.27 -1.49
C TYR A 717 14.53 -29.88 -1.91
N SER A 718 13.68 -29.86 -2.93
CA SER A 718 12.93 -28.68 -3.35
C SER A 718 11.47 -29.10 -3.49
N ILE A 719 10.61 -28.50 -2.68
CA ILE A 719 9.19 -28.86 -2.62
C ILE A 719 8.39 -27.63 -2.94
N GLN A 720 7.49 -27.75 -3.88
CA GLN A 720 6.72 -26.64 -4.39
C GLN A 720 5.22 -26.98 -4.39
N HIS A 721 4.38 -25.95 -4.23
CA HIS A 721 2.92 -26.09 -4.20
C HIS A 721 2.33 -25.70 -5.56
N TYR A 722 2.22 -26.68 -6.46
CA TYR A 722 1.82 -26.56 -7.88
C TYR A 722 1.27 -27.91 -8.41
N ASP A 723 0.79 -27.95 -9.65
CA ASP A 723 0.36 -29.18 -10.34
C ASP A 723 1.54 -29.90 -11.02
N GLU A 724 1.85 -31.13 -10.60
CA GLU A 724 2.96 -31.92 -11.13
C GLU A 724 2.90 -32.25 -12.62
N TYR A 725 1.71 -32.28 -13.22
CA TYR A 725 1.53 -32.73 -14.60
C TYR A 725 1.77 -31.63 -15.64
N TRP A 726 1.96 -30.38 -15.20
CA TRP A 726 2.15 -29.24 -16.10
C TRP A 726 1.20 -29.30 -17.29
N VAL A 727 -0.09 -29.57 -17.00
CA VAL A 727 -1.09 -29.87 -18.03
C VAL A 727 -1.09 -28.70 -19.00
N ALA A 728 -0.82 -28.99 -20.27
CA ALA A 728 -1.02 -28.04 -21.35
C ALA A 728 -2.48 -27.59 -21.29
N ASP A 729 -2.73 -26.29 -21.31
CA ASP A 729 -4.09 -25.78 -21.43
C ASP A 729 -4.74 -26.46 -22.67
N PRO A 730 -5.78 -27.30 -22.47
CA PRO A 730 -6.36 -28.08 -23.57
C PRO A 730 -7.01 -27.18 -24.64
N ASP A 731 -7.26 -25.90 -24.32
CA ASP A 731 -7.77 -24.88 -25.23
C ASP A 731 -6.64 -24.02 -25.85
N ASP A 732 -5.36 -24.29 -25.54
CA ASP A 732 -4.19 -23.61 -26.11
C ASP A 732 -3.43 -24.52 -27.09
N GLU A 733 -3.47 -24.16 -28.37
CA GLU A 733 -2.75 -24.86 -29.46
C GLU A 733 -1.21 -24.83 -29.30
N TRP A 734 -0.66 -23.98 -28.42
CA TRP A 734 0.79 -23.87 -28.16
C TRP A 734 1.29 -24.71 -26.99
N GLY A 735 0.38 -25.40 -26.28
CA GLY A 735 0.74 -26.26 -25.15
C GLY A 735 1.32 -25.51 -23.95
N GLN A 736 0.89 -24.26 -23.70
CA GLN A 736 1.34 -23.54 -22.51
C GLN A 736 0.81 -24.19 -21.24
N THR A 737 1.61 -24.10 -20.19
CA THR A 737 1.29 -24.62 -18.88
C THR A 737 0.20 -23.78 -18.20
N ILE A 738 -0.75 -24.44 -17.55
CA ILE A 738 -1.79 -23.75 -16.78
C ILE A 738 -1.14 -22.84 -15.72
N PRO A 739 -1.43 -21.52 -15.69
CA PRO A 739 -0.90 -20.62 -14.67
C PRO A 739 -1.23 -21.08 -13.24
N ILE A 740 -0.35 -20.81 -12.27
CA ILE A 740 -0.53 -21.25 -10.86
C ILE A 740 -1.90 -20.87 -10.28
N LYS A 741 -2.38 -19.66 -10.57
CA LYS A 741 -3.71 -19.17 -10.13
C LYS A 741 -4.89 -20.00 -10.68
N ASP A 742 -4.69 -20.70 -11.78
CA ASP A 742 -5.68 -21.49 -12.50
C ASP A 742 -5.53 -22.99 -12.18
N GLN A 743 -4.43 -23.40 -11.57
CA GLN A 743 -4.24 -24.76 -11.05
C GLN A 743 -5.10 -24.99 -9.80
N LYS A 744 -6.13 -25.81 -9.93
CA LYS A 744 -7.06 -26.16 -8.84
C LYS A 744 -6.90 -27.62 -8.44
N TYR A 745 -7.03 -27.89 -7.14
CA TYR A 745 -7.05 -29.25 -6.60
C TYR A 745 -8.10 -29.40 -5.51
N LYS A 746 -8.50 -30.63 -5.20
CA LYS A 746 -9.47 -30.91 -4.15
C LYS A 746 -8.82 -31.65 -2.98
N ALA A 747 -8.95 -31.09 -1.79
CA ALA A 747 -8.55 -31.71 -0.54
C ALA A 747 -9.72 -31.60 0.45
N ASP A 748 -10.02 -32.69 1.16
CA ASP A 748 -11.09 -32.74 2.18
C ASP A 748 -12.45 -32.20 1.70
N GLY A 749 -12.82 -32.50 0.44
CA GLY A 749 -14.10 -32.10 -0.15
C GLY A 749 -14.22 -30.61 -0.50
N LYS A 750 -13.15 -29.83 -0.33
CA LYS A 750 -13.05 -28.42 -0.73
C LYS A 750 -12.05 -28.27 -1.88
N GLU A 751 -12.34 -27.34 -2.79
CA GLU A 751 -11.43 -26.95 -3.86
C GLU A 751 -10.49 -25.84 -3.39
N TYR A 752 -9.22 -26.00 -3.72
CA TYR A 752 -8.10 -25.12 -3.41
C TYR A 752 -7.38 -24.72 -4.68
N THR A 753 -6.60 -23.65 -4.59
CA THR A 753 -5.74 -23.16 -5.68
C THR A 753 -4.29 -23.36 -5.28
N ALA A 754 -3.44 -23.80 -6.20
CA ALA A 754 -2.00 -23.86 -5.98
C ALA A 754 -1.43 -22.48 -5.66
N THR A 755 -0.37 -22.39 -4.85
CA THR A 755 0.14 -21.10 -4.35
C THR A 755 1.51 -20.71 -4.89
N ALA A 756 2.23 -21.64 -5.54
CA ALA A 756 3.66 -21.53 -5.84
C ALA A 756 4.53 -21.31 -4.58
N GLY A 757 4.08 -21.82 -3.42
CA GLY A 757 4.95 -21.85 -2.24
C GLY A 757 6.14 -22.78 -2.50
N VAL A 758 7.32 -22.43 -1.99
CA VAL A 758 8.56 -23.17 -2.24
C VAL A 758 9.35 -23.36 -0.95
N TYR A 759 9.81 -24.58 -0.70
CA TYR A 759 10.73 -24.91 0.37
C TYR A 759 11.90 -25.71 -0.18
N GLN A 760 13.09 -25.11 -0.17
CA GLN A 760 14.36 -25.73 -0.50
C GLN A 760 15.22 -25.85 0.74
N PHE A 761 15.75 -27.04 0.97
CA PHE A 761 16.53 -27.34 2.17
C PHE A 761 17.40 -28.58 1.96
N ALA A 762 18.41 -28.74 2.81
CA ALA A 762 19.22 -29.95 2.89
C ALA A 762 19.02 -30.64 4.24
N ILE A 763 18.85 -31.96 4.21
CA ILE A 763 18.98 -32.81 5.37
C ILE A 763 20.43 -33.30 5.41
N ASN A 764 21.14 -32.97 6.47
CA ASN A 764 22.46 -33.48 6.75
C ASN A 764 22.35 -34.62 7.75
N HIS A 765 22.63 -35.84 7.30
CA HIS A 765 22.44 -37.04 8.12
C HIS A 765 23.37 -37.13 9.35
N ASP A 766 24.39 -36.28 9.47
CA ASP A 766 25.20 -36.18 10.69
C ASP A 766 24.48 -35.46 11.83
N GLY A 767 23.38 -34.75 11.54
CA GLY A 767 22.56 -34.12 12.57
C GLY A 767 22.10 -32.70 12.28
N GLY A 768 21.98 -32.31 11.00
CA GLY A 768 21.69 -30.94 10.60
C GLY A 768 20.53 -30.82 9.61
N LEU A 769 19.85 -29.67 9.62
CA LEU A 769 18.95 -29.25 8.54
C LEU A 769 19.34 -27.84 8.11
N ILE A 770 19.56 -27.66 6.81
CA ILE A 770 20.02 -26.39 6.25
C ILE A 770 18.93 -25.84 5.33
N ALA A 771 18.21 -24.84 5.81
CA ALA A 771 17.26 -24.08 5.02
C ALA A 771 18.00 -23.28 3.93
N LYS A 772 17.44 -23.25 2.72
CA LYS A 772 17.90 -22.43 1.61
C LYS A 772 16.79 -21.44 1.24
N ASN A 773 16.00 -21.74 0.21
CA ASN A 773 14.89 -20.92 -0.26
C ASN A 773 13.60 -21.26 0.51
N ILE A 774 13.05 -20.33 1.29
CA ILE A 774 11.79 -20.50 2.03
C ILE A 774 10.79 -19.43 1.60
N GLU A 775 9.75 -19.86 0.91
CA GLU A 775 8.68 -19.03 0.38
C GLU A 775 7.31 -19.64 0.78
N SER A 776 6.75 -19.18 1.90
CA SER A 776 5.49 -19.75 2.42
C SER A 776 4.30 -19.51 1.47
N PRO A 777 3.27 -20.38 1.44
CA PRO A 777 2.06 -20.16 0.63
C PRO A 777 1.47 -18.76 0.80
N ARG A 778 1.44 -18.25 2.03
CA ARG A 778 0.90 -16.93 2.36
C ARG A 778 1.66 -15.77 1.71
N HIS A 779 2.97 -15.93 1.52
CA HIS A 779 3.80 -14.92 0.85
C HIS A 779 3.80 -15.17 -0.67
N ALA A 780 3.88 -16.42 -1.11
CA ALA A 780 3.91 -16.81 -2.51
C ALA A 780 2.70 -16.28 -3.31
N VAL A 781 1.50 -16.32 -2.72
CA VAL A 781 0.26 -15.80 -3.36
C VAL A 781 0.27 -14.30 -3.62
N LEU A 782 1.13 -13.53 -2.95
CA LEU A 782 1.27 -12.10 -3.18
C LEU A 782 1.96 -11.82 -4.52
N SER A 783 2.74 -12.78 -5.04
CA SER A 783 3.42 -12.66 -6.33
C SER A 783 2.40 -12.57 -7.47
N PRO A 784 2.57 -11.64 -8.43
CA PRO A 784 1.76 -11.61 -9.66
C PRO A 784 1.88 -12.88 -10.51
N MET A 785 2.94 -13.67 -10.32
CA MET A 785 3.12 -14.98 -10.97
C MET A 785 2.30 -16.09 -10.31
N SER A 786 1.76 -15.83 -9.12
CA SER A 786 0.80 -16.66 -8.41
C SER A 786 -0.56 -15.96 -8.40
N TRP A 787 -1.13 -15.60 -7.25
CA TRP A 787 -2.46 -14.99 -7.18
C TRP A 787 -2.47 -13.47 -7.34
N GLY A 788 -1.35 -12.79 -7.10
CA GLY A 788 -1.25 -11.33 -7.09
C GLY A 788 -2.05 -10.66 -5.96
N ARG A 789 -2.45 -11.40 -4.91
CA ARG A 789 -3.26 -10.88 -3.80
C ARG A 789 -3.05 -11.70 -2.52
N SER A 790 -3.40 -11.11 -1.38
CA SER A 790 -3.43 -11.87 -0.13
C SER A 790 -4.55 -12.93 -0.14
N ALA A 791 -4.28 -14.06 0.50
CA ALA A 791 -5.26 -15.11 0.73
C ALA A 791 -6.29 -14.70 1.80
N ASN A 792 -7.58 -14.95 1.53
CA ASN A 792 -8.63 -14.85 2.53
C ASN A 792 -8.55 -16.05 3.51
N PRO A 793 -9.19 -15.95 4.69
CA PRO A 793 -9.23 -17.06 5.65
C PRO A 793 -9.72 -18.38 5.01
N GLY A 794 -8.90 -19.42 5.12
CA GLY A 794 -9.20 -20.76 4.63
C GLY A 794 -8.94 -21.01 3.13
N GLU A 795 -8.38 -20.06 2.38
CA GLU A 795 -7.98 -20.27 0.97
C GLU A 795 -6.65 -21.01 0.80
N LEU A 796 -5.78 -20.99 1.81
CA LEU A 796 -4.45 -21.63 1.77
C LEU A 796 -4.52 -23.15 2.06
N PRO A 797 -3.51 -23.93 1.61
CA PRO A 797 -3.37 -25.35 1.98
C PRO A 797 -3.28 -25.52 3.49
N ALA A 798 -3.63 -26.70 4.02
CA ALA A 798 -3.52 -26.93 5.46
C ALA A 798 -2.06 -27.07 5.97
N ILE A 799 -1.12 -27.41 5.08
CA ILE A 799 0.32 -27.40 5.34
C ILE A 799 0.86 -26.06 4.84
N GLU A 800 1.03 -25.07 5.74
CA GLU A 800 1.48 -23.70 5.41
C GLU A 800 2.90 -23.38 5.90
N PHE A 801 3.45 -24.17 6.82
CA PHE A 801 4.66 -23.81 7.55
C PHE A 801 5.84 -24.71 7.16
N ALA A 802 7.00 -24.09 6.96
CA ALA A 802 8.23 -24.79 6.61
C ALA A 802 8.63 -25.81 7.69
N SER A 803 8.33 -25.57 8.96
CA SER A 803 8.63 -26.49 10.06
C SER A 803 7.98 -27.87 9.89
N ASP A 804 6.74 -27.93 9.40
CA ASP A 804 6.03 -29.20 9.19
C ASP A 804 6.62 -29.97 7.99
N VAL A 805 6.97 -29.24 6.92
CA VAL A 805 7.62 -29.82 5.74
C VAL A 805 9.03 -30.31 6.06
N PHE A 806 9.81 -29.51 6.78
CA PHE A 806 11.15 -29.86 7.26
C PHE A 806 11.11 -31.09 8.17
N TRP A 807 10.12 -31.18 9.05
CA TRP A 807 9.92 -32.35 9.89
C TRP A 807 9.69 -33.62 9.07
N ALA A 808 8.79 -33.57 8.08
CA ALA A 808 8.46 -34.70 7.23
C ALA A 808 9.68 -35.33 6.56
N TYR A 809 10.65 -34.50 6.13
CA TYR A 809 11.88 -34.95 5.51
C TYR A 809 12.97 -35.28 6.52
N TRP A 810 12.99 -34.61 7.67
CA TRP A 810 13.92 -34.94 8.75
C TRP A 810 13.71 -36.37 9.28
N VAL A 811 12.46 -36.82 9.38
CA VAL A 811 12.15 -38.18 9.83
C VAL A 811 12.22 -39.22 8.72
N ARG A 812 12.18 -38.79 7.45
CA ARG A 812 12.27 -39.67 6.29
C ARG A 812 13.68 -40.27 6.22
N ASP A 813 13.74 -41.60 6.24
CA ASP A 813 15.00 -42.36 6.11
C ASP A 813 16.10 -41.95 7.12
N ASN A 814 15.69 -41.41 8.28
CA ASN A 814 16.59 -40.98 9.35
C ASN A 814 16.46 -41.91 10.58
N PRO A 815 17.39 -42.85 10.78
CA PRO A 815 17.33 -43.79 11.90
C PRO A 815 17.59 -43.12 13.26
N ASN A 816 18.09 -41.88 13.28
CA ASN A 816 18.44 -41.16 14.50
C ASN A 816 17.77 -39.78 14.57
N VAL A 817 16.44 -39.77 14.52
CA VAL A 817 15.60 -38.55 14.58
C VAL A 817 15.97 -37.62 15.74
N LYS A 818 16.38 -38.17 16.89
CA LYS A 818 16.79 -37.40 18.08
C LYS A 818 18.10 -36.64 17.93
N ASN A 819 18.94 -37.00 16.97
CA ASN A 819 20.22 -36.36 16.68
C ASN A 819 20.04 -35.07 15.86
N PHE A 820 19.03 -34.26 16.18
CA PHE A 820 18.83 -32.95 15.58
C PHE A 820 19.63 -31.89 16.34
N ARG A 821 20.80 -31.53 15.81
CA ARG A 821 21.82 -30.72 16.51
C ARG A 821 22.04 -29.34 15.89
N VAL A 822 21.72 -29.18 14.62
CA VAL A 822 21.96 -27.92 13.90
C VAL A 822 20.77 -27.59 13.00
N TYR A 823 20.26 -26.38 13.12
CA TYR A 823 19.44 -25.76 12.09
C TYR A 823 20.24 -24.61 11.47
N GLY A 824 20.48 -24.67 10.16
CA GLY A 824 21.18 -23.64 9.41
C GLY A 824 20.25 -22.92 8.46
N ALA A 825 20.56 -21.67 8.15
CA ALA A 825 19.96 -20.91 7.06
C ALA A 825 21.07 -20.36 6.16
N HIS A 826 21.06 -20.84 4.92
CA HIS A 826 22.02 -20.47 3.90
C HIS A 826 21.52 -19.25 3.12
N ASN A 827 22.41 -18.27 2.91
CA ASN A 827 22.15 -17.06 2.12
C ASN A 827 20.91 -16.29 2.60
N VAL A 828 20.97 -15.80 3.83
CA VAL A 828 19.86 -15.09 4.48
C VAL A 828 19.75 -13.68 3.92
N ILE A 829 18.68 -13.43 3.17
CA ILE A 829 18.34 -12.13 2.58
C ILE A 829 17.06 -11.51 3.16
N ASN A 830 16.41 -12.17 4.11
CA ASN A 830 15.20 -11.66 4.76
C ASN A 830 15.50 -10.34 5.50
N THR A 831 14.90 -9.24 5.06
CA THR A 831 15.22 -7.87 5.53
C THR A 831 15.14 -7.71 7.05
N ASP A 832 14.15 -8.30 7.72
CA ASP A 832 14.06 -8.22 9.18
C ASP A 832 15.25 -8.95 9.82
N THR A 833 15.56 -10.16 9.36
CA THR A 833 16.66 -10.98 9.90
C THR A 833 18.02 -10.32 9.65
N THR A 834 18.28 -9.81 8.44
CA THR A 834 19.56 -9.15 8.11
C THR A 834 19.80 -7.90 8.96
N ARG A 835 18.75 -7.08 9.16
CA ARG A 835 18.78 -5.89 10.04
C ARG A 835 19.03 -6.25 11.51
N LEU A 836 18.43 -7.34 12.00
CA LEU A 836 18.66 -7.82 13.36
C LEU A 836 20.11 -8.30 13.54
N VAL A 837 20.65 -9.04 12.58
CA VAL A 837 22.07 -9.46 12.58
C VAL A 837 23.00 -8.25 12.57
N ALA A 838 22.75 -7.26 11.70
CA ALA A 838 23.58 -6.05 11.63
C ALA A 838 23.65 -5.32 12.98
N ARG A 839 22.50 -5.19 13.66
CA ARG A 839 22.46 -4.61 15.01
C ARG A 839 23.14 -5.49 16.06
N ALA A 840 22.93 -6.80 16.02
CA ALA A 840 23.54 -7.74 16.95
C ALA A 840 25.07 -7.70 16.87
N LEU A 841 25.63 -7.65 15.67
CA LEU A 841 27.07 -7.48 15.44
C LEU A 841 27.56 -6.16 16.04
N LYS A 842 26.83 -5.06 15.80
CA LYS A 842 27.22 -3.75 16.32
C LYS A 842 27.22 -3.68 17.84
N ASN A 843 26.24 -4.33 18.49
CA ASN A 843 26.19 -4.42 19.95
C ASN A 843 27.43 -5.09 20.55
N VAL A 844 28.01 -6.07 19.84
CA VAL A 844 29.25 -6.75 20.26
C VAL A 844 30.52 -6.11 19.68
N GLY A 845 30.42 -4.91 19.12
CA GLY A 845 31.56 -4.10 18.71
C GLY A 845 32.12 -4.39 17.31
N THR A 846 31.39 -5.09 16.45
CA THR A 846 31.78 -5.34 15.05
C THR A 846 30.69 -4.97 14.07
N ASN A 847 31.04 -4.65 12.83
CA ASN A 847 30.08 -4.44 11.73
C ASN A 847 30.44 -5.29 10.51
N LYS A 848 31.26 -6.34 10.70
CA LYS A 848 31.74 -7.21 9.62
C LYS A 848 31.30 -8.63 9.87
N LEU A 849 30.84 -9.28 8.80
CA LEU A 849 30.75 -10.73 8.78
C LEU A 849 32.15 -11.34 8.78
N SER A 850 32.29 -12.45 9.49
CA SER A 850 33.52 -13.21 9.58
C SER A 850 33.29 -14.60 9.04
N VAL A 851 34.31 -15.18 8.40
CA VAL A 851 34.34 -16.62 8.17
C VAL A 851 34.33 -17.37 9.51
N TRP A 852 34.13 -18.68 9.50
CA TRP A 852 34.19 -19.50 10.71
C TRP A 852 35.44 -19.17 11.57
N PRO A 853 35.32 -19.03 12.92
CA PRO A 853 34.19 -19.38 13.79
C PRO A 853 33.01 -18.39 13.82
N GLY A 854 33.07 -17.32 13.02
CA GLY A 854 32.00 -16.33 12.93
C GLY A 854 31.80 -15.52 14.20
N ASN A 855 30.63 -14.89 14.28
CA ASN A 855 30.16 -14.16 15.45
C ASN A 855 29.18 -15.04 16.22
N VAL A 856 29.45 -15.21 17.50
CA VAL A 856 28.74 -16.17 18.36
C VAL A 856 27.92 -15.44 19.40
N PHE A 857 26.61 -15.75 19.45
CA PHE A 857 25.70 -15.27 20.48
C PHE A 857 25.23 -16.46 21.33
N ASN A 858 25.49 -16.38 22.62
CA ASN A 858 25.18 -17.46 23.58
C ASN A 858 23.91 -17.15 24.37
N ILE A 859 23.36 -18.19 25.02
CA ILE A 859 22.22 -18.07 25.92
C ILE A 859 22.45 -16.96 26.96
N GLY A 860 21.44 -16.11 27.16
CA GLY A 860 21.46 -15.00 28.11
C GLY A 860 21.71 -13.61 27.49
N SER A 861 22.22 -13.52 26.27
CA SER A 861 22.36 -12.23 25.57
C SER A 861 21.02 -11.75 24.96
N GLU A 862 20.85 -10.44 24.76
CA GLU A 862 19.68 -9.93 24.03
C GLU A 862 19.73 -10.31 22.55
N GLU A 863 20.91 -10.25 21.94
CA GLU A 863 21.18 -10.60 20.55
C GLU A 863 20.75 -12.04 20.26
N PHE A 864 21.12 -12.97 21.14
CA PHE A 864 20.73 -14.37 21.05
C PHE A 864 19.21 -14.53 20.97
N ARG A 865 18.47 -13.90 21.88
CA ARG A 865 17.01 -13.96 21.93
C ARG A 865 16.38 -13.34 20.69
N VAL A 866 16.85 -12.17 20.27
CA VAL A 866 16.37 -11.50 19.06
C VAL A 866 16.56 -12.36 17.81
N LEU A 867 17.70 -13.02 17.67
CA LEU A 867 17.98 -13.90 16.52
C LEU A 867 17.14 -15.17 16.55
N ILE A 868 16.81 -15.71 17.71
CA ILE A 868 15.83 -16.80 17.85
C ILE A 868 14.41 -16.33 17.48
N GLY A 869 14.04 -15.11 17.89
CA GLY A 869 12.74 -14.54 17.56
C GLY A 869 12.56 -14.18 16.09
N SER A 870 13.67 -14.01 15.34
CA SER A 870 13.67 -13.65 13.92
C SER A 870 12.85 -14.63 13.06
N PRO A 871 12.38 -14.23 11.87
CA PRO A 871 11.65 -15.13 10.97
C PRO A 871 12.35 -16.47 10.72
N ILE A 872 13.69 -16.47 10.61
CA ILE A 872 14.48 -17.69 10.41
C ILE A 872 14.59 -18.52 11.71
N GLY A 873 14.87 -17.87 12.83
CA GLY A 873 15.01 -18.56 14.13
C GLY A 873 13.70 -19.17 14.62
N ALA A 874 12.57 -18.50 14.34
CA ALA A 874 11.24 -18.96 14.73
C ALA A 874 10.89 -20.29 14.06
N THR A 875 11.31 -20.54 12.81
CA THR A 875 11.10 -21.82 12.12
C THR A 875 11.74 -22.99 12.90
N ALA A 876 12.97 -22.81 13.37
CA ALA A 876 13.65 -23.81 14.18
C ALA A 876 12.95 -24.00 15.53
N GLY A 877 12.61 -22.90 16.21
CA GLY A 877 11.95 -22.94 17.51
C GLY A 877 10.58 -23.64 17.47
N HIS A 878 9.77 -23.37 16.43
CA HIS A 878 8.49 -24.05 16.24
C HIS A 878 8.66 -25.54 15.95
N LEU A 879 9.64 -25.94 15.13
CA LEU A 879 9.94 -27.37 14.88
C LEU A 879 10.29 -28.09 16.19
N LEU A 880 11.18 -27.49 17.00
CA LEU A 880 11.58 -28.07 18.29
C LEU A 880 10.41 -28.13 19.29
N ALA A 881 9.54 -27.12 19.29
CA ALA A 881 8.38 -27.09 20.18
C ALA A 881 7.29 -28.09 19.76
N ALA A 882 7.08 -28.29 18.46
CA ALA A 882 5.99 -29.10 17.92
C ALA A 882 6.29 -30.62 17.86
N HIS A 883 7.56 -31.02 17.92
CA HIS A 883 7.99 -32.42 17.79
C HIS A 883 8.75 -32.93 19.03
N LYS A 884 8.37 -32.45 20.21
CA LYS A 884 8.98 -32.84 21.50
C LYS A 884 8.85 -34.33 21.80
N ALA A 885 7.77 -34.99 21.33
CA ALA A 885 7.56 -36.41 21.60
C ALA A 885 8.65 -37.27 20.95
N GLU A 886 9.09 -36.87 19.76
CA GLU A 886 10.08 -37.58 18.95
C GLU A 886 11.51 -37.10 19.25
N LEU A 887 11.72 -35.78 19.36
CA LEU A 887 13.02 -35.16 19.59
C LEU A 887 13.46 -35.19 21.06
N GLY A 888 12.51 -35.22 21.99
CA GLY A 888 12.73 -34.77 23.37
C GLY A 888 12.66 -33.24 23.48
N ILE A 889 12.78 -32.73 24.71
CA ILE A 889 12.74 -31.28 24.97
C ILE A 889 14.13 -30.72 24.66
N LYS A 890 14.22 -30.03 23.51
CA LYS A 890 15.44 -29.40 23.02
C LYS A 890 15.30 -27.88 23.00
N ARG A 891 16.45 -27.20 23.06
CA ARG A 891 16.55 -25.74 22.91
C ARG A 891 17.72 -25.37 22.01
N ILE A 892 17.63 -24.16 21.46
CA ILE A 892 18.79 -23.52 20.84
C ILE A 892 19.74 -23.10 21.97
N THR A 893 21.02 -23.44 21.86
CA THR A 893 22.05 -23.14 22.87
C THR A 893 22.98 -22.01 22.43
N LYS A 894 23.14 -21.85 21.11
CA LYS A 894 24.03 -20.87 20.49
C LYS A 894 23.54 -20.49 19.09
N VAL A 895 23.70 -19.22 18.73
CA VAL A 895 23.50 -18.72 17.36
C VAL A 895 24.84 -18.25 16.81
N THR A 896 25.22 -18.76 15.64
CA THR A 896 26.48 -18.43 14.96
C THR A 896 26.20 -17.77 13.63
N VAL A 897 26.72 -16.57 13.44
CA VAL A 897 26.62 -15.79 12.22
C VAL A 897 27.96 -15.85 11.49
N VAL A 898 27.95 -16.33 10.24
CA VAL A 898 29.16 -16.44 9.41
C VAL A 898 28.92 -15.84 8.03
N LYS A 899 30.02 -15.58 7.32
CA LYS A 899 30.02 -15.52 5.86
C LYS A 899 30.76 -16.70 5.25
N ASN A 900 30.51 -16.95 3.98
CA ASN A 900 31.26 -17.90 3.18
C ASN A 900 32.75 -17.53 3.07
N GLU A 901 33.56 -18.57 2.88
CA GLU A 901 34.96 -18.52 2.51
C GLU A 901 35.10 -18.32 0.98
N LYS A 902 36.36 -18.25 0.52
CA LYS A 902 36.62 -18.31 -0.92
C LYS A 902 36.26 -19.68 -1.45
N SER A 903 35.55 -19.73 -2.58
CA SER A 903 35.25 -21.00 -3.24
C SER A 903 36.56 -21.72 -3.61
N PRO A 904 36.65 -23.05 -3.39
CA PRO A 904 37.78 -23.84 -3.87
C PRO A 904 37.86 -23.88 -5.41
N PHE A 905 36.75 -23.58 -6.10
CA PHE A 905 36.69 -23.49 -7.56
C PHE A 905 37.22 -22.15 -8.06
N LYS A 906 38.42 -22.16 -8.68
CA LYS A 906 39.21 -20.97 -9.08
C LYS A 906 38.46 -19.90 -9.90
N ASN A 907 37.35 -20.25 -10.55
CA ASN A 907 36.57 -19.34 -11.40
C ASN A 907 35.27 -18.82 -10.74
N ARG A 908 34.90 -19.27 -9.54
CA ARG A 908 33.64 -18.89 -8.88
C ARG A 908 33.89 -17.80 -7.83
N ARG A 909 33.57 -16.54 -8.17
CA ARG A 909 33.52 -15.45 -7.18
C ARG A 909 32.23 -15.57 -6.39
N LEU A 910 32.33 -15.93 -5.11
CA LEU A 910 31.22 -15.86 -4.16
C LEU A 910 31.15 -14.43 -3.60
N GLN A 911 29.94 -13.90 -3.39
CA GLN A 911 29.73 -12.68 -2.62
C GLN A 911 29.96 -12.97 -1.13
N ASP A 912 30.00 -11.95 -0.28
CA ASP A 912 30.05 -12.14 1.18
C ASP A 912 28.61 -12.39 1.69
N ASP A 913 28.12 -13.61 1.49
CA ASP A 913 26.75 -14.01 1.82
C ASP A 913 26.60 -14.23 3.34
N LEU A 914 25.45 -13.87 3.90
CA LEU A 914 25.14 -14.06 5.32
C LEU A 914 24.55 -15.45 5.55
N HIS A 915 25.14 -16.22 6.47
CA HIS A 915 24.60 -17.49 6.94
C HIS A 915 24.42 -17.49 8.45
N ILE A 916 23.36 -18.14 8.93
CA ILE A 916 23.04 -18.22 10.36
C ILE A 916 22.85 -19.68 10.74
N PHE A 917 23.53 -20.12 11.80
CA PHE A 917 23.45 -21.48 12.32
C PHE A 917 23.02 -21.47 13.79
N PHE A 918 22.01 -22.26 14.11
CA PHE A 918 21.44 -22.43 15.43
C PHE A 918 21.86 -23.81 15.94
N SER A 919 22.73 -23.84 16.95
CA SER A 919 23.13 -25.06 17.63
C SER A 919 22.05 -25.47 18.62
N ILE A 920 21.71 -26.75 18.64
CA ILE A 920 20.58 -27.31 19.38
C ILE A 920 21.12 -28.32 20.39
N GLY A 921 20.63 -28.25 21.63
CA GLY A 921 20.96 -29.17 22.70
C GLY A 921 19.73 -29.57 23.51
N ASP A 922 19.89 -30.61 24.34
CA ASP A 922 18.83 -31.04 25.24
C ASP A 922 18.65 -30.06 26.39
N VAL A 923 17.41 -29.91 26.85
CA VAL A 923 17.09 -29.18 28.08
C VAL A 923 17.29 -30.15 29.25
N PRO A 924 18.21 -29.88 30.19
CA PRO A 924 18.38 -30.69 31.39
C PRO A 924 17.05 -30.83 32.13
N SER A 925 16.74 -32.01 32.67
CA SER A 925 15.44 -32.27 33.29
C SER A 925 15.10 -31.30 34.45
N ALA A 926 16.11 -30.71 35.09
CA ALA A 926 15.95 -29.72 36.14
C ALA A 926 15.57 -28.32 35.63
N GLU A 927 15.80 -28.03 34.35
CA GLU A 927 15.51 -26.74 33.70
C GLU A 927 14.24 -26.76 32.84
N VAL A 928 13.62 -27.93 32.67
CA VAL A 928 12.35 -28.05 31.93
C VAL A 928 11.27 -27.24 32.63
N THR A 929 10.67 -26.30 31.91
CA THR A 929 9.62 -25.43 32.46
C THR A 929 8.26 -26.11 32.44
N ARG A 930 7.45 -25.88 33.49
CA ARG A 930 6.14 -26.51 33.70
C ARG A 930 5.06 -25.48 34.05
N PRO A 931 4.80 -24.51 33.15
CA PRO A 931 3.84 -23.44 33.42
C PRO A 931 2.39 -23.93 33.60
N ASP A 932 2.11 -25.17 33.19
CA ASP A 932 0.85 -25.89 33.36
C ASP A 932 0.67 -26.50 34.78
N GLU A 933 1.73 -26.61 35.56
CA GLU A 933 1.68 -27.10 36.95
C GLU A 933 1.47 -25.92 37.92
N PRO A 934 0.56 -26.02 38.91
CA PRO A 934 0.33 -24.95 39.87
C PRO A 934 1.58 -24.71 40.74
N VAL A 935 2.14 -23.51 40.65
CA VAL A 935 3.25 -23.06 41.50
C VAL A 935 2.71 -22.74 42.89
N GLY A 936 2.67 -23.75 43.77
CA GLY A 936 2.40 -23.58 45.19
C GLY A 936 0.95 -23.25 45.58
N VAL A 937 0.52 -23.78 46.72
CA VAL A 937 -0.80 -23.43 47.29
C VAL A 937 -0.67 -22.12 48.07
N VAL A 938 -1.35 -21.06 47.60
CA VAL A 938 -1.45 -19.81 48.35
C VAL A 938 -2.47 -19.97 49.46
N ASN A 939 -2.00 -20.17 50.68
CA ASN A 939 -2.86 -20.16 51.86
C ASN A 939 -3.07 -18.71 52.33
N SER A 940 -4.30 -18.22 52.22
CA SER A 940 -4.69 -16.86 52.59
C SER A 940 -5.43 -16.89 53.93
N ARG A 941 -4.87 -16.26 54.97
CA ARG A 941 -5.58 -16.05 56.25
C ARG A 941 -5.82 -14.58 56.52
N ILE A 942 -6.98 -14.25 57.11
CA ILE A 942 -7.28 -12.89 57.56
C ILE A 942 -6.49 -12.63 58.84
N ALA A 943 -5.57 -11.66 58.81
CA ALA A 943 -4.76 -11.29 59.96
C ALA A 943 -5.43 -10.24 60.85
N SER A 944 -6.21 -9.31 60.29
CA SER A 944 -7.09 -8.45 61.08
C SER A 944 -8.17 -7.80 60.23
N VAL A 945 -9.28 -7.43 60.87
CA VAL A 945 -10.36 -6.62 60.28
C VAL A 945 -10.51 -5.35 61.11
N ARG A 946 -10.35 -4.17 60.51
CA ARG A 946 -10.56 -2.88 61.19
C ARG A 946 -11.71 -2.11 60.54
N LYS A 947 -12.48 -1.42 61.39
CA LYS A 947 -13.68 -0.60 61.08
C LYS A 947 -14.73 -1.32 60.20
N ARG A 948 -15.74 -1.91 60.85
CA ARG A 948 -17.01 -2.38 60.22
C ARG A 948 -16.81 -3.07 58.86
N GLY A 949 -15.87 -4.01 58.80
CA GLY A 949 -15.63 -4.84 57.61
C GLY A 949 -14.99 -4.13 56.40
N LYS A 950 -14.60 -2.85 56.49
CA LYS A 950 -14.10 -2.11 55.32
C LYS A 950 -12.60 -2.27 55.06
N ASN A 951 -11.79 -2.59 56.08
CA ASN A 951 -10.35 -2.80 55.93
C ASN A 951 -9.95 -4.18 56.46
N VAL A 952 -9.75 -5.14 55.57
CA VAL A 952 -9.30 -6.52 55.88
C VAL A 952 -7.83 -6.64 55.49
N ILE A 953 -6.96 -6.93 56.47
CA ILE A 953 -5.55 -7.27 56.23
C ILE A 953 -5.48 -8.79 56.08
N ARG A 954 -5.05 -9.28 54.91
CA ARG A 954 -4.80 -10.71 54.64
C ARG A 954 -3.30 -10.97 54.60
N VAL A 955 -2.90 -12.09 55.17
CA VAL A 955 -1.53 -12.62 55.06
C VAL A 955 -1.58 -13.82 54.14
N HIS A 956 -0.77 -13.78 53.10
CA HIS A 956 -0.60 -14.85 52.13
C HIS A 956 0.68 -15.62 52.46
N THR A 957 0.57 -16.93 52.59
CA THR A 957 1.73 -17.82 52.69
C THR A 957 1.78 -18.63 51.40
N VAL A 958 2.82 -18.42 50.60
CA VAL A 958 3.10 -19.22 49.41
C VAL A 958 3.94 -20.41 49.88
N MET A 959 3.35 -21.60 49.91
CA MET A 959 4.14 -22.82 50.08
C MET A 959 4.59 -23.24 48.68
N ALA A 960 5.92 -23.23 48.47
CA ALA A 960 6.55 -23.67 47.24
C ALA A 960 6.21 -25.12 46.92
#